data_AF-A0A842JER6-F1
#
_entry.id   AF-A0A842JER6-F1
#
_cell.length_a   1.000
_cell.length_b   1.000
_cell.length_c   1.000
_cell.angle_alpha   90.00
_cell.angle_beta   90.00
_cell.angle_gamma   90.00
#
_symmetry.space_group_name_H-M   'P 1'
#
loop_
_entity.id
_entity.type
_entity.pdbx_description
1 polymer ?
#
loop_
_entity_poly.entity_id
_entity_poly.type
_entity_poly.pdbx_seq_one_letter_code
_entity_poly.pdbx_strand_id
1 'polypeptide(L)'
;MVETAAAVQSAPPSILPELMAALGIDQSVLGDTPMPSVHANPPSAKLLIAHAEAERAKLAGSQITSAQAALDEAEQRVTDADAEAEEARKAVNRIRARLRKAKKAVEDGTGSSFDVAAKQKDLDDAKQAHIDAKRRQVEAREDLAAAKFGMRDDMASGAERDAYYASLSDDEVDAIARSLNRRAAAEATQALSEGGQPALASAPRDTSIYKAGTIAMESGSGVTEVEGRLLDGGTAIYRRGSSDFVILQRKGDAYHPVAQAHGKNDALAKANRIPVMTGPDPLPANATEMQKQAHAMKGDVALVVARRAVDGHASTPSAQQATIDEEMAEAHDKLTDSVGGGPVRADIHDGIKRHRRAMQEKAAVEAGEQARVKALAVGATKAEADAAYAKAHRRALGTQTVGGGTIPHFDHDIPPQSLGADKHASLWRSGIRAYGKETADDYPVIAQRAGDLKAWGFTTGPGGHVQTSNIGALTTSNAEFVQKMLSYKERSALTTYTGGSYRSINAAITGRDANPSGHIKTVVSQLDSAFDKFRGHNPNKQPMTLVRGTQVPSGWKGTTEEYIDSAFTVGSRMEIGKVTSFSTNHGTAHNFAGHPPYMMVVRTRDGLPVKSISSYSSEDEVVLPMGTHLRCVKVDHHGISGRPTVYMVAEDLVAEADDGTGGSTTKAA
;
A
#
# COMPACT_ATOMS: atom_id res chain seq x y z
N MET A 1 -8.03 -35.84 -25.26
CA MET A 1 -8.90 -36.65 -26.13
C MET A 1 -8.92 -36.10 -27.55
N VAL A 2 -7.79 -35.56 -28.04
CA VAL A 2 -7.70 -35.02 -29.41
C VAL A 2 -7.25 -36.13 -30.36
N GLU A 3 -6.35 -37.01 -29.90
CA GLU A 3 -5.86 -38.17 -30.65
C GLU A 3 -6.97 -39.23 -30.79
N THR A 4 -7.74 -39.48 -29.72
CA THR A 4 -8.92 -40.37 -29.76
C THR A 4 -10.02 -39.84 -30.69
N ALA A 5 -10.28 -38.53 -30.70
CA ALA A 5 -11.31 -37.94 -31.58
C ALA A 5 -10.92 -38.04 -33.07
N ALA A 6 -9.63 -37.83 -33.39
CA ALA A 6 -9.10 -38.02 -34.74
C ALA A 6 -9.15 -39.50 -35.19
N ALA A 7 -8.91 -40.43 -34.27
CA ALA A 7 -8.99 -41.87 -34.52
C ALA A 7 -10.43 -42.36 -34.74
N VAL A 8 -11.43 -41.74 -34.10
CA VAL A 8 -12.87 -42.02 -34.32
C VAL A 8 -13.36 -41.42 -35.64
N GLN A 9 -12.93 -40.20 -35.99
CA GLN A 9 -13.33 -39.54 -37.25
C GLN A 9 -12.74 -40.21 -38.50
N SER A 10 -11.62 -40.92 -38.36
CA SER A 10 -10.98 -41.67 -39.45
C SER A 10 -11.52 -43.10 -39.61
N ALA A 11 -12.50 -43.49 -38.78
CA ALA A 11 -12.99 -44.86 -38.73
C ALA A 11 -14.11 -45.12 -39.77
N PRO A 12 -14.07 -46.22 -40.55
CA PRO A 12 -15.04 -46.48 -41.61
C PRO A 12 -16.42 -46.94 -41.10
N PRO A 13 -17.50 -46.77 -41.90
CA PRO A 13 -18.88 -47.18 -41.57
C PRO A 13 -19.04 -48.68 -41.24
N SER A 14 -18.05 -49.51 -41.58
CA SER A 14 -17.99 -50.96 -41.33
C SER A 14 -17.87 -51.34 -39.85
N ILE A 15 -17.79 -50.38 -38.92
CA ILE A 15 -17.67 -50.59 -37.46
C ILE A 15 -19.04 -50.74 -36.77
N LEU A 16 -20.13 -50.37 -37.45
CA LEU A 16 -21.51 -50.46 -36.92
C LEU A 16 -21.90 -51.84 -36.36
N PRO A 17 -21.58 -52.99 -37.01
CA PRO A 17 -21.91 -54.31 -36.45
C PRO A 17 -21.14 -54.60 -35.14
N GLU A 18 -19.88 -54.19 -35.04
CA GLU A 18 -19.04 -54.43 -33.86
C GLU A 18 -19.46 -53.52 -32.68
N LEU A 19 -19.88 -52.28 -32.98
CA LEU A 19 -20.44 -51.33 -32.01
C LEU A 19 -21.79 -51.81 -31.45
N MET A 20 -22.69 -52.31 -32.30
CA MET A 20 -23.97 -52.86 -31.86
C MET A 20 -23.78 -54.10 -30.98
N ALA A 21 -22.82 -54.97 -31.30
CA ALA A 21 -22.47 -56.12 -30.47
C ALA A 21 -21.90 -55.72 -29.10
N ALA A 22 -21.02 -54.72 -29.05
CA ALA A 22 -20.44 -54.23 -27.80
C ALA A 22 -21.46 -53.49 -26.90
N LEU A 23 -22.47 -52.86 -27.49
CA LEU A 23 -23.53 -52.13 -26.78
C LEU A 23 -24.80 -52.97 -26.55
N GLY A 24 -24.85 -54.22 -27.02
CA GLY A 24 -25.99 -55.13 -26.83
C GLY A 24 -27.25 -54.73 -27.61
N ILE A 25 -27.11 -54.03 -28.74
CA ILE A 25 -28.23 -53.57 -29.58
C ILE A 25 -28.59 -54.66 -30.58
N ASP A 26 -29.85 -55.11 -30.57
CA ASP A 26 -30.35 -56.16 -31.46
C ASP A 26 -30.38 -55.70 -32.93
N GLN A 27 -29.95 -56.58 -33.83
CA GLN A 27 -29.87 -56.33 -35.26
C GLN A 27 -31.26 -56.15 -35.90
N SER A 28 -32.31 -56.65 -35.26
CA SER A 28 -33.71 -56.50 -35.71
C SER A 28 -34.19 -55.05 -35.74
N VAL A 29 -33.49 -54.12 -35.05
CA VAL A 29 -33.81 -52.69 -35.00
C VAL A 29 -33.57 -52.00 -36.36
N LEU A 30 -32.76 -52.58 -37.24
CA LEU A 30 -32.35 -51.98 -38.53
C LEU A 30 -33.26 -52.32 -39.72
N GLY A 31 -34.24 -53.22 -39.56
CA GLY A 31 -35.14 -53.65 -40.64
C GLY A 31 -34.42 -54.25 -41.86
N ASP A 32 -34.98 -54.06 -43.06
CA ASP A 32 -34.44 -54.58 -44.34
C ASP A 32 -33.23 -53.80 -44.89
N THR A 33 -32.59 -52.94 -44.08
CA THR A 33 -31.46 -52.13 -44.51
C THR A 33 -30.21 -53.01 -44.68
N PRO A 34 -29.64 -53.16 -45.90
CA PRO A 34 -28.52 -54.06 -46.11
C PRO A 34 -27.25 -53.54 -45.41
N MET A 35 -26.58 -54.44 -44.69
CA MET A 35 -25.31 -54.16 -44.01
C MET A 35 -24.19 -53.89 -45.03
N PRO A 36 -23.31 -52.89 -44.79
CA PRO A 36 -22.15 -52.68 -45.65
C PRO A 36 -21.20 -53.90 -45.65
N SER A 37 -20.66 -54.24 -46.82
CA SER A 37 -19.85 -55.45 -47.05
C SER A 37 -18.49 -55.45 -46.35
N VAL A 38 -18.00 -56.64 -46.01
CA VAL A 38 -16.78 -56.90 -45.22
C VAL A 38 -15.54 -57.02 -46.11
N HIS A 39 -14.80 -55.92 -46.34
CA HIS A 39 -13.44 -55.98 -46.90
C HIS A 39 -12.45 -55.01 -46.22
N ALA A 40 -11.54 -55.61 -45.43
CA ALA A 40 -10.16 -55.29 -45.02
C ALA A 40 -9.72 -53.90 -44.43
N ASN A 41 -9.51 -53.89 -43.08
CA ASN A 41 -8.44 -53.34 -42.19
C ASN A 41 -7.72 -51.97 -42.42
N PRO A 42 -7.32 -51.20 -41.36
CA PRO A 42 -7.65 -51.24 -39.89
C PRO A 42 -8.15 -49.86 -39.32
N PRO A 43 -8.46 -49.63 -38.01
CA PRO A 43 -8.30 -50.46 -36.80
C PRO A 43 -9.61 -50.84 -36.08
N SER A 44 -9.60 -52.03 -35.46
CA SER A 44 -10.69 -52.59 -34.63
C SER A 44 -11.08 -51.68 -33.46
N ALA A 45 -12.37 -51.65 -33.10
CA ALA A 45 -12.90 -50.86 -31.97
C ALA A 45 -12.18 -51.12 -30.63
N LYS A 46 -11.68 -52.34 -30.42
CA LYS A 46 -10.90 -52.72 -29.23
C LYS A 46 -9.59 -51.94 -29.08
N LEU A 47 -8.93 -51.59 -30.20
CA LEU A 47 -7.72 -50.78 -30.19
C LEU A 47 -8.03 -49.30 -29.94
N LEU A 48 -9.18 -48.80 -30.42
CA LEU A 48 -9.63 -47.44 -30.13
C LEU A 48 -9.95 -47.26 -28.64
N ILE A 49 -10.57 -48.26 -28.01
CA ILE A 49 -10.83 -48.24 -26.55
C ILE A 49 -9.51 -48.32 -25.78
N ALA A 50 -8.59 -49.21 -26.14
CA ALA A 50 -7.27 -49.28 -25.49
C ALA A 50 -6.44 -48.00 -25.69
N HIS A 51 -6.54 -47.35 -26.85
CA HIS A 51 -5.87 -46.07 -27.12
C HIS A 51 -6.51 -44.92 -26.33
N ALA A 52 -7.85 -44.90 -26.19
CA ALA A 52 -8.55 -43.96 -25.35
C ALA A 52 -8.22 -44.16 -23.86
N GLU A 53 -8.10 -45.40 -23.39
CA GLU A 53 -7.66 -45.73 -22.03
C GLU A 53 -6.20 -45.36 -21.79
N ALA A 54 -5.31 -45.54 -22.77
CA ALA A 54 -3.91 -45.12 -22.70
C ALA A 54 -3.77 -43.59 -22.75
N GLU A 55 -4.51 -42.88 -23.61
CA GLU A 55 -4.53 -41.41 -23.66
C GLU A 55 -5.12 -40.86 -22.34
N ARG A 56 -6.16 -41.50 -21.80
CA ARG A 56 -6.75 -41.16 -20.49
C ARG A 56 -5.78 -41.42 -19.34
N ALA A 57 -5.02 -42.52 -19.35
CA ALA A 57 -3.99 -42.80 -18.36
C ALA A 57 -2.80 -41.84 -18.46
N LYS A 58 -2.42 -41.43 -19.68
CA LYS A 58 -1.37 -40.45 -19.95
C LYS A 58 -1.78 -39.02 -19.55
N LEU A 59 -3.07 -38.69 -19.69
CA LEU A 59 -3.68 -37.47 -19.17
C LEU A 59 -3.91 -37.52 -17.65
N ALA A 60 -3.98 -38.72 -17.06
CA ALA A 60 -4.19 -38.93 -15.62
C ALA A 60 -2.88 -39.10 -14.83
N GLY A 61 -1.73 -39.28 -15.48
CA GLY A 61 -0.43 -39.19 -14.81
C GLY A 61 -0.23 -37.76 -14.32
N SER A 62 0.07 -37.57 -13.03
CA SER A 62 0.31 -36.25 -12.44
C SER A 62 1.27 -35.44 -13.30
N GLN A 63 0.71 -34.50 -14.07
CA GLN A 63 1.52 -33.50 -14.74
C GLN A 63 2.11 -32.63 -13.63
N ILE A 64 3.43 -32.73 -13.44
CA ILE A 64 4.16 -31.83 -12.56
C ILE A 64 3.82 -30.42 -13.04
N THR A 65 3.18 -29.64 -12.17
CA THR A 65 2.80 -28.27 -12.48
C THR A 65 4.07 -27.44 -12.66
N SER A 66 3.99 -26.32 -13.36
CA SER A 66 5.12 -25.40 -13.47
C SER A 66 5.59 -24.91 -12.09
N ALA A 67 4.67 -24.78 -11.13
CA ALA A 67 4.98 -24.41 -9.76
C ALA A 67 5.76 -25.52 -9.04
N GLN A 68 5.32 -26.78 -9.18
CA GLN A 68 6.04 -27.92 -8.59
C GLN A 68 7.43 -28.09 -9.19
N ALA A 69 7.59 -27.94 -10.51
CA ALA A 69 8.90 -28.01 -11.15
C ALA A 69 9.84 -26.89 -10.66
N ALA A 70 9.32 -25.67 -10.48
CA ALA A 70 10.08 -24.55 -9.93
C ALA A 70 10.48 -24.77 -8.46
N LEU A 71 9.63 -25.45 -7.68
CA LEU A 71 9.92 -25.84 -6.30
C LEU A 71 11.08 -26.86 -6.26
N ASP A 72 10.98 -27.94 -7.04
CA ASP A 72 12.01 -28.99 -7.12
C ASP A 72 13.38 -28.39 -7.52
N GLU A 73 13.39 -27.48 -8.50
CA GLU A 73 14.61 -26.78 -8.91
C GLU A 73 15.19 -25.90 -7.80
N ALA A 74 14.34 -25.16 -7.08
CA ALA A 74 14.79 -24.30 -5.99
C ALA A 74 15.34 -25.11 -4.80
N GLU A 75 14.76 -26.27 -4.49
CA GLU A 75 15.28 -27.20 -3.46
C GLU A 75 16.67 -27.73 -3.85
N GLN A 76 16.86 -28.08 -5.11
CA GLN A 76 18.19 -28.49 -5.61
C GLN A 76 19.20 -27.34 -5.52
N ARG A 77 18.82 -26.11 -5.89
CA ARG A 77 19.72 -24.94 -5.79
C ARG A 77 20.15 -24.66 -4.34
N VAL A 78 19.28 -24.87 -3.35
CA VAL A 78 19.67 -24.74 -1.94
C VAL A 78 20.71 -25.80 -1.56
N THR A 79 20.52 -27.03 -2.02
CA THR A 79 21.48 -28.13 -1.77
C THR A 79 22.85 -27.80 -2.36
N ASP A 80 22.88 -27.31 -3.60
CA ASP A 80 24.12 -26.95 -4.30
C ASP A 80 24.82 -25.76 -3.63
N ALA A 81 24.06 -24.72 -3.24
CA ALA A 81 24.59 -23.54 -2.56
C ALA A 81 25.16 -23.87 -1.16
N ASP A 82 24.51 -24.78 -0.42
CA ASP A 82 25.00 -25.27 0.86
C ASP A 82 26.32 -26.04 0.71
N ALA A 83 26.41 -26.90 -0.31
CA ALA A 83 27.64 -27.62 -0.63
C ALA A 83 28.78 -26.66 -1.03
N GLU A 84 28.48 -25.64 -1.83
CA GLU A 84 29.46 -24.63 -2.26
C GLU A 84 29.97 -23.80 -1.08
N ALA A 85 29.09 -23.32 -0.21
CA ALA A 85 29.46 -22.54 0.96
C ALA A 85 30.38 -23.33 1.91
N GLU A 86 30.11 -24.64 2.07
CA GLU A 86 30.93 -25.54 2.86
C GLU A 86 32.31 -25.77 2.23
N GLU A 87 32.41 -25.97 0.91
CA GLU A 87 33.70 -26.09 0.23
C GLU A 87 34.51 -24.80 0.25
N ALA A 88 33.87 -23.64 0.11
CA ALA A 88 34.52 -22.34 0.25
C ALA A 88 35.09 -22.14 1.68
N ARG A 89 34.33 -22.55 2.71
CA ARG A 89 34.79 -22.54 4.10
C ARG A 89 36.03 -23.43 4.29
N LYS A 90 36.00 -24.65 3.75
CA LYS A 90 37.15 -25.57 3.77
C LYS A 90 38.35 -24.98 3.03
N ALA A 91 38.15 -24.31 1.89
CA ALA A 91 39.21 -23.66 1.12
C ALA A 91 39.92 -22.56 1.93
N VAL A 92 39.18 -21.69 2.63
CA VAL A 92 39.75 -20.68 3.53
C VAL A 92 40.64 -21.34 4.59
N ASN A 93 40.19 -22.42 5.21
CA ASN A 93 40.96 -23.14 6.23
C ASN A 93 42.24 -23.79 5.64
N ARG A 94 42.14 -24.40 4.46
CA ARG A 94 43.28 -24.97 3.73
C ARG A 94 44.33 -23.90 3.40
N ILE A 95 43.92 -22.74 2.89
CA ILE A 95 44.85 -21.66 2.50
C ILE A 95 45.44 -20.98 3.74
N ARG A 96 44.65 -20.78 4.81
CA ARG A 96 45.15 -20.26 6.09
C ARG A 96 46.25 -21.15 6.68
N ALA A 97 46.10 -22.48 6.59
CA ALA A 97 47.14 -23.41 7.02
C ALA A 97 48.42 -23.27 6.16
N ARG A 98 48.29 -23.13 4.84
CA ARG A 98 49.42 -22.90 3.92
C ARG A 98 50.13 -21.57 4.21
N LEU A 99 49.39 -20.50 4.51
CA LEU A 99 49.95 -19.22 4.90
C LEU A 99 50.76 -19.33 6.21
N ARG A 100 50.24 -20.02 7.22
CA ARG A 100 50.99 -20.28 8.46
C ARG A 100 52.29 -21.04 8.20
N LYS A 101 52.25 -22.04 7.32
CA LYS A 101 53.46 -22.79 6.92
C LYS A 101 54.47 -21.90 6.18
N ALA A 102 54.01 -21.02 5.28
CA ALA A 102 54.89 -20.09 4.56
C ALA A 102 55.53 -19.06 5.51
N LYS A 103 54.76 -18.51 6.47
CA LYS A 103 55.30 -17.61 7.50
C LYS A 103 56.37 -18.30 8.35
N LYS A 104 56.11 -19.52 8.79
CA LYS A 104 57.10 -20.32 9.51
C LYS A 104 58.36 -20.60 8.68
N ALA A 105 58.23 -20.92 7.39
CA ALA A 105 59.39 -21.13 6.52
C ALA A 105 60.26 -19.87 6.37
N VAL A 106 59.65 -18.68 6.35
CA VAL A 106 60.38 -17.40 6.38
C VAL A 106 61.08 -17.19 7.73
N GLU A 107 60.41 -17.47 8.86
CA GLU A 107 61.01 -17.43 10.20
C GLU A 107 62.20 -18.40 10.33
N ASP A 108 62.08 -19.59 9.74
CA ASP A 108 63.10 -20.65 9.72
C ASP A 108 64.21 -20.38 8.68
N GLY A 109 64.17 -19.26 7.94
CA GLY A 109 65.18 -18.87 6.94
C GLY A 109 65.18 -19.71 5.64
N THR A 110 64.16 -20.55 5.43
CA THR A 110 64.04 -21.48 4.28
C THR A 110 62.98 -21.05 3.25
N GLY A 111 62.29 -19.93 3.49
CA GLY A 111 61.22 -19.40 2.63
C GLY A 111 61.42 -17.94 2.21
N SER A 112 60.52 -17.44 1.36
CA SER A 112 60.54 -16.07 0.85
C SER A 112 59.35 -15.24 1.35
N SER A 113 59.59 -13.95 1.62
CA SER A 113 58.52 -12.99 1.95
C SER A 113 57.51 -12.83 0.80
N PHE A 114 57.94 -13.05 -0.44
CA PHE A 114 57.07 -13.07 -1.61
C PHE A 114 56.03 -14.20 -1.52
N ASP A 115 56.41 -15.39 -1.06
CA ASP A 115 55.49 -16.52 -0.91
C ASP A 115 54.44 -16.25 0.17
N VAL A 116 54.83 -15.56 1.25
CA VAL A 116 53.88 -15.11 2.28
C VAL A 116 52.89 -14.11 1.70
N ALA A 117 53.35 -13.14 0.90
CA ALA A 117 52.48 -12.15 0.25
C ALA A 117 51.50 -12.80 -0.74
N ALA A 118 51.99 -13.75 -1.57
CA ALA A 118 51.14 -14.50 -2.49
C ALA A 118 50.07 -15.33 -1.75
N LYS A 119 50.45 -16.03 -0.67
CA LYS A 119 49.50 -16.82 0.14
C LYS A 119 48.54 -15.95 0.96
N GLN A 120 48.92 -14.71 1.27
CA GLN A 120 48.03 -13.74 1.89
C GLN A 120 46.95 -13.31 0.89
N LYS A 121 47.33 -12.99 -0.36
CA LYS A 121 46.37 -12.71 -1.44
C LYS A 121 45.42 -13.89 -1.67
N ASP A 122 45.94 -15.12 -1.80
CA ASP A 122 45.12 -16.33 -1.94
C ASP A 122 44.10 -16.47 -0.79
N LEU A 123 44.47 -16.11 0.43
CA LEU A 123 43.59 -16.18 1.60
C LEU A 123 42.48 -15.13 1.51
N ASP A 124 42.79 -13.92 1.07
CA ASP A 124 41.82 -12.84 0.96
C ASP A 124 40.84 -13.10 -0.19
N ASP A 125 41.32 -13.62 -1.33
CA ASP A 125 40.47 -14.12 -2.41
C ASP A 125 39.54 -15.26 -1.95
N ALA A 126 40.06 -16.21 -1.16
CA ALA A 126 39.24 -17.29 -0.61
C ALA A 126 38.21 -16.82 0.42
N LYS A 127 38.52 -15.79 1.23
CA LYS A 127 37.54 -15.17 2.13
C LYS A 127 36.43 -14.50 1.33
N GLN A 128 36.79 -13.79 0.26
CA GLN A 128 35.82 -13.14 -0.62
C GLN A 128 34.90 -14.20 -1.27
N ALA A 129 35.47 -15.28 -1.80
CA ALA A 129 34.70 -16.40 -2.33
C ALA A 129 33.76 -17.04 -1.29
N HIS A 130 34.18 -17.14 -0.02
CA HIS A 130 33.31 -17.62 1.06
C HIS A 130 32.18 -16.64 1.40
N ILE A 131 32.41 -15.33 1.34
CA ILE A 131 31.37 -14.30 1.49
C ILE A 131 30.36 -14.40 0.34
N ASP A 132 30.84 -14.54 -0.90
CA ASP A 132 29.97 -14.69 -2.07
C ASP A 132 29.17 -16.00 -2.02
N ALA A 133 29.77 -17.11 -1.56
CA ALA A 133 29.06 -18.37 -1.37
C ALA A 133 27.98 -18.28 -0.29
N LYS A 134 28.25 -17.59 0.83
CA LYS A 134 27.23 -17.29 1.85
C LYS A 134 26.09 -16.44 1.30
N ARG A 135 26.40 -15.45 0.45
CA ARG A 135 25.37 -14.63 -0.21
C ARG A 135 24.47 -15.51 -1.08
N ARG A 136 25.06 -16.36 -1.93
CA ARG A 136 24.30 -17.32 -2.76
C ARG A 136 23.47 -18.30 -1.94
N GLN A 137 23.97 -18.71 -0.77
CA GLN A 137 23.23 -19.54 0.19
C GLN A 137 21.93 -18.89 0.67
N VAL A 138 21.96 -17.58 0.92
CA VAL A 138 20.79 -16.78 1.31
C VAL A 138 19.86 -16.60 0.12
N GLU A 139 20.40 -16.23 -1.04
CA GLU A 139 19.63 -16.04 -2.27
C GLU A 139 18.87 -17.33 -2.67
N ALA A 140 19.50 -18.51 -2.56
CA ALA A 140 18.87 -19.79 -2.85
C ALA A 140 17.70 -20.10 -1.90
N ARG A 141 17.83 -19.75 -0.61
CA ARG A 141 16.74 -19.94 0.37
C ARG A 141 15.57 -19.00 0.12
N GLU A 142 15.84 -17.77 -0.30
CA GLU A 142 14.81 -16.82 -0.70
C GLU A 142 14.11 -17.24 -1.98
N ASP A 143 14.85 -17.81 -2.94
CA ASP A 143 14.28 -18.38 -4.15
C ASP A 143 13.41 -19.61 -3.84
N LEU A 144 13.80 -20.43 -2.87
CA LEU A 144 12.97 -21.52 -2.36
C LEU A 144 11.68 -21.00 -1.71
N ALA A 145 11.75 -19.93 -0.91
CA ALA A 145 10.56 -19.30 -0.33
C ALA A 145 9.61 -18.79 -1.44
N ALA A 146 10.15 -18.13 -2.47
CA ALA A 146 9.37 -17.69 -3.62
C ALA A 146 8.77 -18.86 -4.43
N ALA A 147 9.49 -19.98 -4.57
CA ALA A 147 8.99 -21.17 -5.25
C ALA A 147 7.85 -21.84 -4.45
N LYS A 148 7.99 -21.97 -3.12
CA LYS A 148 6.92 -22.43 -2.23
C LYS A 148 5.69 -21.53 -2.31
N PHE A 149 5.89 -20.21 -2.35
CA PHE A 149 4.81 -19.26 -2.60
C PHE A 149 4.17 -19.46 -3.99
N GLY A 150 4.93 -19.87 -5.00
CA GLY A 150 4.43 -20.29 -6.31
C GLY A 150 3.32 -21.34 -6.25
N MET A 151 3.41 -22.29 -5.32
CA MET A 151 2.44 -23.38 -5.14
C MET A 151 1.02 -22.91 -4.79
N ARG A 152 0.86 -21.64 -4.37
CA ARG A 152 -0.46 -21.04 -4.14
C ARG A 152 -1.35 -21.06 -5.39
N ASP A 153 -0.73 -21.06 -6.58
CA ASP A 153 -1.43 -21.06 -7.86
C ASP A 153 -2.09 -22.44 -8.14
N ASP A 154 -1.65 -23.49 -7.44
CA ASP A 154 -2.20 -24.85 -7.50
C ASP A 154 -3.24 -25.13 -6.39
N MET A 155 -3.51 -24.18 -5.49
CA MET A 155 -4.48 -24.36 -4.40
C MET A 155 -5.92 -24.41 -4.93
N ALA A 156 -6.75 -25.25 -4.31
CA ALA A 156 -8.08 -25.58 -4.84
C ALA A 156 -9.10 -24.44 -4.66
N SER A 157 -8.88 -23.53 -3.70
CA SER A 157 -9.80 -22.44 -3.42
C SER A 157 -9.10 -21.16 -2.95
N GLY A 158 -9.77 -20.02 -3.16
CA GLY A 158 -9.31 -18.74 -2.62
C GLY A 158 -9.24 -18.71 -1.08
N ALA A 159 -10.09 -19.48 -0.39
CA ALA A 159 -10.07 -19.56 1.08
C ALA A 159 -8.83 -20.29 1.61
N GLU A 160 -8.41 -21.37 0.94
CA GLU A 160 -7.17 -22.08 1.25
C GLU A 160 -5.95 -21.19 1.01
N ARG A 161 -5.93 -20.46 -0.10
CA ARG A 161 -4.88 -19.49 -0.43
C ARG A 161 -4.80 -18.36 0.60
N ASP A 162 -5.93 -17.76 0.94
CA ASP A 162 -5.99 -16.67 1.92
C ASP A 162 -5.56 -17.16 3.33
N ALA A 163 -5.86 -18.42 3.69
CA ALA A 163 -5.38 -19.04 4.92
C ALA A 163 -3.85 -19.30 4.89
N TYR A 164 -3.31 -19.74 3.75
CA TYR A 164 -1.87 -19.85 3.54
C TYR A 164 -1.19 -18.49 3.70
N TYR A 165 -1.73 -17.43 3.11
CA TYR A 165 -1.19 -16.08 3.26
C TYR A 165 -1.17 -15.65 4.73
N ALA A 166 -2.22 -15.95 5.48
CA ALA A 166 -2.29 -15.68 6.93
C ALA A 166 -1.31 -16.51 7.78
N SER A 167 -0.73 -17.57 7.23
CA SER A 167 0.28 -18.38 7.92
C SER A 167 1.72 -17.89 7.71
N LEU A 168 1.95 -17.00 6.73
CA LEU A 168 3.28 -16.47 6.43
C LEU A 168 3.73 -15.47 7.49
N SER A 169 4.98 -15.56 7.89
CA SER A 169 5.66 -14.56 8.71
C SER A 169 6.16 -13.36 7.88
N ASP A 170 6.33 -12.20 8.51
CA ASP A 170 6.90 -11.00 7.86
C ASP A 170 8.26 -11.30 7.20
N ASP A 171 9.11 -12.13 7.82
CA ASP A 171 10.42 -12.53 7.27
C ASP A 171 10.29 -13.39 6.01
N GLU A 172 9.30 -14.29 5.94
CA GLU A 172 9.02 -15.09 4.74
C GLU A 172 8.49 -14.21 3.61
N VAL A 173 7.57 -13.29 3.92
CA VAL A 173 7.04 -12.32 2.96
C VAL A 173 8.18 -11.47 2.37
N ASP A 174 9.10 -11.00 3.21
CA ASP A 174 10.26 -10.23 2.77
C ASP A 174 11.26 -11.08 1.97
N ALA A 175 11.46 -12.35 2.32
CA ALA A 175 12.29 -13.29 1.56
C ALA A 175 11.73 -13.53 0.14
N ILE A 176 10.43 -13.78 0.04
CA ILE A 176 9.72 -13.92 -1.24
C ILE A 176 9.91 -12.64 -2.09
N ALA A 177 9.67 -11.48 -1.48
CA ALA A 177 9.80 -10.20 -2.16
C ALA A 177 11.22 -9.92 -2.64
N ARG A 178 12.27 -10.24 -1.87
CA ARG A 178 13.67 -10.08 -2.29
C ARG A 178 14.02 -10.96 -3.48
N SER A 179 13.56 -12.21 -3.52
CA SER A 179 13.74 -13.08 -4.69
C SER A 179 13.09 -12.50 -5.95
N LEU A 180 11.84 -12.03 -5.84
CA LEU A 180 11.13 -11.45 -6.97
C LEU A 180 11.75 -10.13 -7.44
N ASN A 181 12.22 -9.29 -6.51
CA ASN A 181 12.98 -8.09 -6.83
C ASN A 181 14.26 -8.42 -7.60
N ARG A 182 15.02 -9.46 -7.20
CA ARG A 182 16.21 -9.87 -7.96
C ARG A 182 15.88 -10.25 -9.40
N ARG A 183 14.76 -10.95 -9.63
CA ARG A 183 14.31 -11.34 -10.97
C ARG A 183 13.91 -10.12 -11.82
N ALA A 184 13.31 -9.11 -11.18
CA ALA A 184 12.87 -7.87 -11.81
C ALA A 184 14.00 -6.85 -12.08
N ALA A 185 15.12 -6.94 -11.34
CA ALA A 185 16.14 -5.89 -11.30
C ALA A 185 16.72 -5.53 -12.67
N ALA A 186 16.96 -6.53 -13.53
CA ALA A 186 17.52 -6.32 -14.87
C ALA A 186 16.56 -5.54 -15.77
N GLU A 187 15.28 -5.87 -15.73
CA GLU A 187 14.23 -5.19 -16.51
C GLU A 187 14.04 -3.75 -16.02
N ALA A 188 14.06 -3.53 -14.70
CA ALA A 188 14.02 -2.20 -14.10
C ALA A 188 15.24 -1.34 -14.49
N THR A 189 16.44 -1.92 -14.48
CA THR A 189 17.66 -1.24 -14.97
C THR A 189 17.51 -0.84 -16.43
N GLN A 190 17.02 -1.74 -17.29
CA GLN A 190 16.81 -1.45 -18.69
C GLN A 190 15.80 -0.31 -18.87
N ALA A 191 14.63 -0.41 -18.26
CA ALA A 191 13.58 0.61 -18.35
C ALA A 191 14.04 1.99 -17.85
N LEU A 192 14.86 2.04 -16.80
CA LEU A 192 15.46 3.29 -16.34
C LEU A 192 16.57 3.78 -17.24
N SER A 193 17.30 2.93 -17.97
CA SER A 193 18.34 3.39 -18.89
C SER A 193 17.79 4.03 -20.18
N GLU A 194 16.61 3.60 -20.63
CA GLU A 194 15.96 4.03 -21.88
C GLU A 194 15.28 5.40 -21.77
N GLY A 195 15.28 6.21 -22.84
CA GLY A 195 14.55 7.48 -22.91
C GLY A 195 15.19 8.64 -22.14
N GLY A 196 16.52 8.74 -22.16
CA GLY A 196 17.28 9.85 -21.57
C GLY A 196 17.33 9.82 -20.04
N GLN A 197 18.39 10.40 -19.46
CA GLN A 197 18.53 10.53 -18.00
C GLN A 197 18.28 11.98 -17.57
N PRO A 198 17.65 12.21 -16.41
CA PRO A 198 17.65 13.52 -15.78
C PRO A 198 19.10 13.97 -15.55
N ALA A 199 19.45 15.15 -16.05
CA ALA A 199 20.79 15.70 -15.92
C ALA A 199 20.74 17.22 -15.77
N LEU A 200 21.81 17.79 -15.22
CA LEU A 200 21.99 19.23 -15.19
C LEU A 200 22.24 19.73 -16.61
N ALA A 201 21.50 20.76 -17.01
CA ALA A 201 21.77 21.42 -18.28
C ALA A 201 23.12 22.15 -18.19
N SER A 202 23.88 22.14 -19.28
CA SER A 202 25.14 22.88 -19.39
C SER A 202 24.95 24.40 -19.47
N ALA A 203 23.72 24.85 -19.78
CA ALA A 203 23.38 26.26 -19.86
C ALA A 203 23.12 26.85 -18.46
N PRO A 204 23.71 28.01 -18.12
CA PRO A 204 23.39 28.69 -16.88
C PRO A 204 21.94 29.22 -16.89
N ARG A 205 21.39 29.44 -15.70
CA ARG A 205 20.12 30.14 -15.47
C ARG A 205 20.10 31.49 -16.19
N ASP A 206 19.04 31.77 -16.93
CA ASP A 206 18.73 33.10 -17.43
C ASP A 206 17.76 33.81 -16.47
N THR A 207 18.32 34.50 -15.48
CA THR A 207 17.55 35.23 -14.47
C THR A 207 16.86 36.49 -15.01
N SER A 208 17.05 36.84 -16.29
CA SER A 208 16.34 37.96 -16.92
C SER A 208 14.91 37.59 -17.32
N ILE A 209 14.58 36.30 -17.39
CA ILE A 209 13.24 35.82 -17.77
C ILE A 209 12.28 35.99 -16.59
N TYR A 210 11.34 36.92 -16.75
CA TYR A 210 10.23 37.13 -15.82
C TYR A 210 8.97 37.55 -16.59
N LYS A 211 8.31 36.59 -17.24
CA LYS A 211 7.20 36.85 -18.16
C LYS A 211 5.85 36.59 -17.50
N ALA A 212 4.85 37.44 -17.75
CA ALA A 212 3.48 37.14 -17.38
C ALA A 212 2.96 35.95 -18.20
N GLY A 213 2.14 35.09 -17.59
CA GLY A 213 1.52 33.99 -18.30
C GLY A 213 0.55 33.19 -17.44
N THR A 214 -0.21 32.34 -18.12
CA THR A 214 -1.08 31.34 -17.50
C THR A 214 -0.28 30.09 -17.18
N ILE A 215 -0.46 29.58 -15.97
CA ILE A 215 0.27 28.43 -15.44
C ILE A 215 -0.76 27.32 -15.17
N ALA A 216 -0.60 26.18 -15.84
CA ALA A 216 -1.32 24.95 -15.52
C ALA A 216 -0.73 24.33 -14.24
N MET A 217 -1.25 24.71 -13.08
CA MET A 217 -0.72 24.32 -11.77
C MET A 217 -1.45 23.11 -11.21
N GLU A 218 -0.71 22.10 -10.75
CA GLU A 218 -1.26 20.95 -10.03
C GLU A 218 -1.63 21.32 -8.58
N SER A 219 -2.93 21.32 -8.29
CA SER A 219 -3.50 21.69 -6.97
C SER A 219 -3.79 20.49 -6.06
N GLY A 220 -3.57 19.26 -6.54
CA GLY A 220 -3.93 17.95 -5.96
C GLY A 220 -5.42 17.65 -5.85
N SER A 221 -6.26 18.61 -6.20
CA SER A 221 -7.61 18.38 -6.71
C SER A 221 -7.64 18.24 -8.24
N GLY A 222 -6.48 18.38 -8.89
CA GLY A 222 -6.31 18.41 -10.35
C GLY A 222 -5.55 19.65 -10.82
N VAL A 223 -5.38 19.76 -12.13
CA VAL A 223 -4.72 20.89 -12.79
C VAL A 223 -5.68 22.08 -12.85
N THR A 224 -5.22 23.23 -12.37
CA THR A 224 -5.95 24.50 -12.41
C THR A 224 -5.10 25.56 -13.10
N GLU A 225 -5.70 26.33 -13.98
CA GLU A 225 -5.02 27.48 -14.58
C GLU A 225 -4.97 28.64 -13.58
N VAL A 226 -3.76 29.15 -13.34
CA VAL A 226 -3.52 30.31 -12.49
C VAL A 226 -2.65 31.34 -13.22
N GLU A 227 -2.91 32.62 -13.00
CA GLU A 227 -2.04 33.67 -13.54
C GLU A 227 -0.79 33.85 -12.68
N GLY A 228 0.37 33.94 -13.32
CA GLY A 228 1.62 34.13 -12.59
C GLY A 228 2.76 34.65 -13.44
N ARG A 229 3.97 34.21 -13.08
CA ARG A 229 5.21 34.60 -13.73
C ARG A 229 5.98 33.35 -14.13
N LEU A 230 6.24 33.22 -15.42
CA LEU A 230 7.07 32.18 -16.01
C LEU A 230 8.53 32.64 -16.01
N LEU A 231 9.40 31.79 -15.49
CA LEU A 231 10.85 31.95 -15.46
C LEU A 231 11.50 30.94 -16.42
N ASP A 232 12.81 30.98 -16.54
CA ASP A 232 13.59 29.99 -17.28
C ASP A 232 13.58 28.61 -16.59
N GLY A 233 14.09 27.59 -17.29
CA GLY A 233 14.24 26.23 -16.74
C GLY A 233 12.94 25.52 -16.34
N GLY A 234 11.78 25.99 -16.82
CA GLY A 234 10.49 25.45 -16.43
C GLY A 234 10.10 25.82 -14.99
N THR A 235 10.71 26.86 -14.40
CA THR A 235 10.29 27.40 -13.10
C THR A 235 9.19 28.45 -13.28
N ALA A 236 8.29 28.59 -12.31
CA ALA A 236 7.31 29.66 -12.27
C ALA A 236 7.03 30.15 -10.85
N ILE A 237 6.45 31.34 -10.73
CA ILE A 237 6.01 31.92 -9.47
C ILE A 237 4.53 32.28 -9.59
N TYR A 238 3.73 31.78 -8.66
CA TYR A 238 2.32 32.10 -8.49
C TYR A 238 2.11 32.89 -7.19
N ARG A 239 1.32 33.96 -7.22
CA ARG A 239 1.02 34.78 -6.04
C ARG A 239 -0.41 34.49 -5.57
N ARG A 240 -0.56 33.93 -4.37
CA ARG A 240 -1.86 33.70 -3.73
C ARG A 240 -2.36 34.91 -2.94
N GLY A 241 -1.43 35.70 -2.40
CA GLY A 241 -1.75 36.84 -1.53
C GLY A 241 -0.63 37.88 -1.45
N SER A 242 -0.81 38.90 -0.62
CA SER A 242 0.14 40.01 -0.51
C SER A 242 1.56 39.56 -0.16
N SER A 243 1.66 38.56 0.72
CA SER A 243 2.89 37.97 1.27
C SER A 243 2.95 36.45 1.11
N ASP A 244 2.27 35.90 0.10
CA ASP A 244 2.19 34.46 -0.14
C ASP A 244 2.46 34.15 -1.62
N PHE A 245 3.69 33.69 -1.86
CA PHE A 245 4.20 33.32 -3.17
C PHE A 245 4.53 31.83 -3.17
N VAL A 246 4.11 31.14 -4.22
CA VAL A 246 4.38 29.72 -4.45
C VAL A 246 5.38 29.62 -5.60
N ILE A 247 6.50 28.94 -5.34
CA ILE A 247 7.50 28.58 -6.35
C ILE A 247 7.08 27.24 -6.95
N LEU A 248 7.07 27.18 -8.27
CA LEU A 248 6.61 26.04 -9.05
C LEU A 248 7.71 25.52 -9.97
N GLN A 249 7.77 24.21 -10.18
CA GLN A 249 8.63 23.56 -11.17
C GLN A 249 7.78 22.69 -12.11
N ARG A 250 8.05 22.78 -13.41
CA ARG A 250 7.34 22.01 -14.43
C ARG A 250 7.75 20.53 -14.40
N LYS A 251 6.75 19.64 -14.48
CA LYS A 251 6.89 18.19 -14.72
C LYS A 251 5.86 17.81 -15.79
N GLY A 252 6.32 17.37 -16.96
CA GLY A 252 5.43 17.14 -18.11
C GLY A 252 4.69 18.42 -18.51
N ASP A 253 3.36 18.38 -18.51
CA ASP A 253 2.52 19.50 -18.94
C ASP A 253 2.02 20.40 -17.81
N ALA A 254 2.32 20.06 -16.55
CA ALA A 254 1.87 20.80 -15.38
C ALA A 254 3.02 21.35 -14.52
N TYR A 255 2.71 22.38 -13.75
CA TYR A 255 3.59 23.00 -12.77
C TYR A 255 3.25 22.51 -11.35
N HIS A 256 4.25 22.03 -10.63
CA HIS A 256 4.11 21.50 -9.28
C HIS A 256 4.73 22.44 -8.25
N PRO A 257 4.06 22.69 -7.11
CA PRO A 257 4.65 23.43 -6.00
C PRO A 257 5.91 22.75 -5.45
N VAL A 258 6.98 23.55 -5.32
CA VAL A 258 8.26 23.12 -4.74
C VAL A 258 8.66 23.93 -3.51
N ALA A 259 8.12 25.15 -3.33
CA ALA A 259 8.35 25.94 -2.13
C ALA A 259 7.34 27.08 -1.96
N GLN A 260 7.34 27.70 -0.79
CA GLN A 260 6.63 28.96 -0.50
C GLN A 260 7.62 30.06 -0.11
N ALA A 261 7.22 31.32 -0.34
CA ALA A 261 7.99 32.52 -0.02
C ALA A 261 7.09 33.65 0.49
N HIS A 262 7.64 34.48 1.37
CA HIS A 262 6.90 35.55 2.06
C HIS A 262 6.90 36.89 1.34
N GLY A 263 7.61 36.97 0.21
CA GLY A 263 7.71 38.16 -0.60
C GLY A 263 8.31 37.88 -1.97
N LYS A 264 8.12 38.82 -2.91
CA LYS A 264 8.59 38.69 -4.30
C LYS A 264 10.10 38.41 -4.38
N ASN A 265 10.91 39.16 -3.63
CA ASN A 265 12.37 39.02 -3.69
C ASN A 265 12.85 37.68 -3.12
N ASP A 266 12.20 37.20 -2.06
CA ASP A 266 12.45 35.87 -1.51
C ASP A 266 12.05 34.78 -2.51
N ALA A 267 10.88 34.91 -3.15
CA ALA A 267 10.41 33.99 -4.18
C ALA A 267 11.39 33.91 -5.36
N LEU A 268 11.89 35.07 -5.83
CA LEU A 268 12.89 35.13 -6.90
C LEU A 268 14.22 34.53 -6.48
N ALA A 269 14.72 34.84 -5.28
CA ALA A 269 15.98 34.29 -4.77
C ALA A 269 15.90 32.76 -4.64
N LYS A 270 14.78 32.24 -4.13
CA LYS A 270 14.50 30.81 -4.04
C LYS A 270 14.40 30.15 -5.41
N ALA A 271 13.61 30.73 -6.32
CA ALA A 271 13.47 30.23 -7.68
C ALA A 271 14.84 30.14 -8.37
N ASN A 272 15.65 31.20 -8.32
CA ASN A 272 16.97 31.26 -8.97
C ASN A 272 17.98 30.21 -8.48
N ARG A 273 17.74 29.53 -7.34
CA ARG A 273 18.57 28.40 -6.88
C ARG A 273 18.27 27.10 -7.61
N ILE A 274 17.07 26.93 -8.15
CA ILE A 274 16.68 25.70 -8.86
C ILE A 274 17.50 25.64 -10.15
N PRO A 275 18.26 24.55 -10.40
CA PRO A 275 19.03 24.42 -11.63
C PRO A 275 18.13 24.19 -12.86
N VAL A 276 18.64 24.51 -14.04
CA VAL A 276 18.04 24.08 -15.29
C VAL A 276 18.38 22.61 -15.50
N MET A 277 17.37 21.77 -15.72
CA MET A 277 17.54 20.35 -15.96
C MET A 277 17.06 19.94 -17.36
N THR A 278 17.72 18.95 -17.94
CA THR A 278 17.19 18.22 -19.10
C THR A 278 16.19 17.18 -18.60
N GLY A 279 14.95 17.25 -19.10
CA GLY A 279 13.93 16.26 -18.80
C GLY A 279 14.19 14.93 -19.51
N PRO A 280 13.48 13.86 -19.12
CA PRO A 280 13.50 12.60 -19.86
C PRO A 280 12.95 12.79 -21.28
N ASP A 281 13.38 11.93 -22.20
CA ASP A 281 12.86 11.91 -23.56
C ASP A 281 11.37 11.52 -23.54
N PRO A 282 10.56 12.01 -24.50
CA PRO A 282 9.16 11.63 -24.60
C PRO A 282 8.95 10.12 -24.67
N LEU A 283 7.94 9.62 -23.95
CA LEU A 283 7.55 8.21 -23.99
C LEU A 283 7.17 7.77 -25.42
N PRO A 284 7.59 6.57 -25.86
CA PRO A 284 7.10 5.99 -27.11
C PRO A 284 5.60 5.72 -27.03
N ALA A 285 4.91 5.79 -28.17
CA ALA A 285 3.44 5.65 -28.23
C ALA A 285 2.90 4.33 -27.66
N ASN A 286 3.71 3.27 -27.69
CA ASN A 286 3.42 1.93 -27.20
C ASN A 286 4.25 1.55 -25.95
N ALA A 287 4.65 2.53 -25.15
CA ALA A 287 5.43 2.30 -23.93
C ALA A 287 4.77 1.26 -23.02
N THR A 288 5.57 0.32 -22.49
CA THR A 288 5.13 -0.62 -21.46
C THR A 288 4.79 0.12 -20.16
N GLU A 289 4.02 -0.49 -19.27
CA GLU A 289 3.74 0.11 -17.96
C GLU A 289 5.01 0.38 -17.16
N MET A 290 6.02 -0.47 -17.29
CA MET A 290 7.32 -0.27 -16.65
C MET A 290 8.06 0.95 -17.21
N GLN A 291 8.06 1.12 -18.54
CA GLN A 291 8.66 2.30 -19.18
C GLN A 291 7.93 3.59 -18.80
N LYS A 292 6.58 3.57 -18.77
CA LYS A 292 5.78 4.71 -18.29
C LYS A 292 6.14 5.08 -16.85
N GLN A 293 6.31 4.08 -15.99
CA GLN A 293 6.65 4.30 -14.60
C GLN A 293 8.09 4.80 -14.42
N ALA A 294 9.05 4.23 -15.15
CA ALA A 294 10.43 4.70 -15.17
C ALA A 294 10.51 6.17 -15.61
N HIS A 295 9.80 6.54 -16.68
CA HIS A 295 9.71 7.92 -17.14
C HIS A 295 9.07 8.85 -16.10
N ALA A 296 7.99 8.42 -15.44
CA ALA A 296 7.36 9.19 -14.38
C ALA A 296 8.32 9.45 -13.20
N MET A 297 9.08 8.43 -12.77
CA MET A 297 10.09 8.52 -11.71
C MET A 297 11.24 9.46 -12.10
N LYS A 298 11.74 9.38 -13.34
CA LYS A 298 12.72 10.34 -13.88
C LYS A 298 12.20 11.78 -13.82
N GLY A 299 10.93 11.99 -14.14
CA GLY A 299 10.28 13.29 -14.02
C GLY A 299 10.19 13.79 -12.57
N ASP A 300 10.09 12.90 -11.58
CA ASP A 300 10.06 13.25 -10.15
C ASP A 300 11.43 13.72 -9.63
N VAL A 301 12.54 13.20 -10.18
CA VAL A 301 13.90 13.64 -9.82
C VAL A 301 14.05 15.16 -9.95
N ALA A 302 13.51 15.76 -11.01
CA ALA A 302 13.56 17.20 -11.22
C ALA A 302 12.84 17.99 -10.12
N LEU A 303 11.72 17.47 -9.60
CA LEU A 303 10.99 18.11 -8.51
C LEU A 303 11.76 18.00 -7.19
N VAL A 304 12.42 16.87 -6.92
CA VAL A 304 13.23 16.70 -5.70
C VAL A 304 14.46 17.60 -5.70
N VAL A 305 15.19 17.64 -6.82
CA VAL A 305 16.32 18.55 -7.00
C VAL A 305 15.87 20.00 -6.82
N ALA A 306 14.74 20.40 -7.41
CA ALA A 306 14.20 21.74 -7.24
C ALA A 306 13.88 22.06 -5.77
N ARG A 307 13.23 21.16 -5.03
CA ARG A 307 12.92 21.35 -3.60
C ARG A 307 14.21 21.50 -2.77
N ARG A 308 15.15 20.57 -2.89
CA ARG A 308 16.42 20.62 -2.14
C ARG A 308 17.23 21.88 -2.50
N ALA A 309 17.22 22.31 -3.77
CA ALA A 309 17.91 23.51 -4.20
C ALA A 309 17.29 24.80 -3.66
N VAL A 310 15.95 24.91 -3.68
CA VAL A 310 15.24 26.09 -3.13
C VAL A 310 15.56 26.28 -1.66
N ASP A 311 15.53 25.20 -0.88
CA ASP A 311 15.79 25.22 0.56
C ASP A 311 17.30 25.40 0.88
N GLY A 312 18.15 25.40 -0.14
CA GLY A 312 19.61 25.61 -0.01
C GLY A 312 20.39 24.34 0.33
N HIS A 313 19.73 23.19 0.43
CA HIS A 313 20.35 21.88 0.68
C HIS A 313 21.14 21.34 -0.53
N ALA A 314 20.80 21.77 -1.75
CA ALA A 314 21.51 21.43 -3.00
C ALA A 314 21.88 22.69 -3.80
N SER A 315 22.76 23.53 -3.23
CA SER A 315 23.10 24.85 -3.77
C SER A 315 24.25 24.87 -4.78
N THR A 316 24.97 23.76 -4.96
CA THR A 316 26.08 23.63 -5.93
C THR A 316 25.77 22.57 -6.98
N PRO A 317 26.37 22.64 -8.20
CA PRO A 317 26.22 21.60 -9.20
C PRO A 317 26.61 20.21 -8.70
N SER A 318 27.65 20.10 -7.85
CA SER A 318 28.05 18.83 -7.25
C SER A 318 27.00 18.27 -6.29
N ALA A 319 26.40 19.10 -5.44
CA ALA A 319 25.32 18.68 -4.54
C ALA A 319 24.02 18.33 -5.30
N GLN A 320 23.75 19.04 -6.40
CA GLN A 320 22.63 18.75 -7.28
C GLN A 320 22.83 17.43 -8.03
N GLN A 321 24.03 17.17 -8.56
CA GLN A 321 24.35 15.89 -9.19
C GLN A 321 24.28 14.74 -8.19
N ALA A 322 24.81 14.93 -6.97
CA ALA A 322 24.69 13.92 -5.92
C ALA A 322 23.22 13.62 -5.57
N THR A 323 22.34 14.64 -5.59
CA THR A 323 20.89 14.44 -5.43
C THR A 323 20.31 13.65 -6.60
N ILE A 324 20.70 13.94 -7.84
CA ILE A 324 20.25 13.17 -9.02
C ILE A 324 20.67 11.70 -8.88
N ASP A 325 21.93 11.43 -8.54
CA ASP A 325 22.46 10.08 -8.42
C ASP A 325 21.75 9.29 -7.29
N GLU A 326 21.52 9.94 -6.14
CA GLU A 326 20.76 9.39 -5.01
C GLU A 326 19.32 9.03 -5.42
N GLU A 327 18.60 9.96 -6.05
CA GLU A 327 17.20 9.76 -6.43
C GLU A 327 17.05 8.77 -7.59
N MET A 328 18.03 8.67 -8.48
CA MET A 328 18.05 7.64 -9.54
C MET A 328 18.32 6.24 -8.99
N ALA A 329 19.17 6.11 -7.97
CA ALA A 329 19.34 4.85 -7.25
C ALA A 329 18.05 4.46 -6.52
N GLU A 330 17.39 5.41 -5.85
CA GLU A 330 16.10 5.16 -5.20
C GLU A 330 15.00 4.82 -6.22
N ALA A 331 15.01 5.45 -7.40
CA ALA A 331 14.08 5.12 -8.49
C ALA A 331 14.28 3.69 -8.99
N HIS A 332 15.52 3.19 -9.06
CA HIS A 332 15.81 1.80 -9.39
C HIS A 332 15.22 0.83 -8.37
N ASP A 333 15.45 1.08 -7.08
CA ASP A 333 14.89 0.27 -6.01
C ASP A 333 13.34 0.30 -6.03
N LYS A 334 12.73 1.48 -6.20
CA LYS A 334 11.28 1.65 -6.26
C LYS A 334 10.67 0.95 -7.48
N LEU A 335 11.32 1.05 -8.65
CA LEU A 335 10.83 0.41 -9.87
C LEU A 335 10.93 -1.10 -9.76
N THR A 336 12.08 -1.61 -9.32
CA THR A 336 12.30 -3.04 -9.06
C THR A 336 11.24 -3.58 -8.09
N ASP A 337 11.01 -2.87 -6.98
CA ASP A 337 10.02 -3.26 -5.98
C ASP A 337 8.60 -3.27 -6.54
N SER A 338 8.24 -2.26 -7.35
CA SER A 338 6.88 -2.12 -7.88
C SER A 338 6.45 -3.20 -8.86
N VAL A 339 7.41 -3.89 -9.48
CA VAL A 339 7.15 -4.97 -10.45
C VAL A 339 7.49 -6.35 -9.87
N GLY A 340 8.38 -6.41 -8.89
CA GLY A 340 8.78 -7.63 -8.17
C GLY A 340 7.96 -7.88 -6.90
N GLY A 341 8.52 -7.50 -5.76
CA GLY A 341 8.02 -7.85 -4.43
C GLY A 341 6.84 -7.02 -3.91
N GLY A 342 6.65 -5.81 -4.44
CA GLY A 342 5.54 -4.92 -4.09
C GLY A 342 4.17 -5.54 -4.36
N PRO A 343 3.88 -6.01 -5.59
CA PRO A 343 2.64 -6.69 -5.93
C PRO A 343 2.35 -7.91 -5.05
N VAL A 344 3.37 -8.71 -4.73
CA VAL A 344 3.20 -9.92 -3.91
C VAL A 344 2.89 -9.59 -2.46
N ARG A 345 3.56 -8.59 -1.87
CA ARG A 345 3.19 -8.09 -0.54
C ARG A 345 1.74 -7.61 -0.50
N ALA A 346 1.30 -6.92 -1.54
CA ALA A 346 -0.08 -6.45 -1.63
C ALA A 346 -1.09 -7.60 -1.70
N ASP A 347 -0.85 -8.61 -2.54
CA ASP A 347 -1.73 -9.77 -2.64
C ASP A 347 -1.79 -10.57 -1.33
N ILE A 348 -0.65 -10.79 -0.68
CA ILE A 348 -0.56 -11.45 0.63
C ILE A 348 -1.38 -10.67 1.66
N HIS A 349 -1.15 -9.37 1.79
CA HIS A 349 -1.86 -8.50 2.74
C HIS A 349 -3.38 -8.51 2.50
N ASP A 350 -3.82 -8.40 1.25
CA ASP A 350 -5.23 -8.44 0.90
C ASP A 350 -5.87 -9.80 1.24
N GLY A 351 -5.17 -10.91 1.00
CA GLY A 351 -5.65 -12.24 1.38
C GLY A 351 -5.68 -12.45 2.89
N ILE A 352 -4.71 -11.93 3.65
CA ILE A 352 -4.76 -11.92 5.12
C ILE A 352 -6.03 -11.20 5.62
N LYS A 353 -6.37 -10.05 5.02
CA LYS A 353 -7.58 -9.30 5.39
C LYS A 353 -8.86 -10.06 5.06
N ARG A 354 -8.92 -10.69 3.89
CA ARG A 354 -10.06 -11.55 3.50
C ARG A 354 -10.20 -12.74 4.45
N HIS A 355 -9.10 -13.42 4.78
CA HIS A 355 -9.09 -14.52 5.73
C HIS A 355 -9.58 -14.07 7.12
N ARG A 356 -9.05 -12.97 7.64
CA ARG A 356 -9.47 -12.40 8.94
C ARG A 356 -10.95 -12.08 8.96
N ARG A 357 -11.48 -11.48 7.90
CA ARG A 357 -12.92 -11.17 7.77
C ARG A 357 -13.76 -12.46 7.75
N ALA A 358 -13.34 -13.47 6.98
CA ALA A 358 -14.05 -14.75 6.93
C ALA A 358 -14.06 -15.46 8.30
N MET A 359 -12.95 -15.40 9.03
CA MET A 359 -12.85 -15.96 10.38
C MET A 359 -13.72 -15.18 11.39
N GLN A 360 -13.78 -13.85 11.26
CA GLN A 360 -14.64 -13.01 12.08
C GLN A 360 -16.12 -13.29 11.83
N GLU A 361 -16.53 -13.45 10.56
CA GLU A 361 -17.89 -13.82 10.19
C GLU A 361 -18.27 -15.17 10.79
N LYS A 362 -17.39 -16.18 10.65
CA LYS A 362 -17.61 -17.51 11.25
C LYS A 362 -17.79 -17.43 12.77
N ALA A 363 -16.93 -16.67 13.45
CA ALA A 363 -17.02 -16.46 14.89
C ALA A 363 -18.30 -15.70 15.28
N ALA A 364 -18.77 -14.77 14.46
CA ALA A 364 -19.99 -14.02 14.71
C ALA A 364 -21.26 -14.88 14.57
N VAL A 365 -21.31 -15.74 13.55
CA VAL A 365 -22.38 -16.74 13.40
C VAL A 365 -22.42 -17.66 14.61
N GLU A 366 -21.27 -18.18 15.05
CA GLU A 366 -21.18 -19.03 16.24
C GLU A 366 -21.66 -18.30 17.51
N ALA A 367 -21.22 -17.06 17.74
CA ALA A 367 -21.64 -16.25 18.88
C ALA A 367 -23.14 -15.95 18.85
N GLY A 368 -23.69 -15.65 17.68
CA GLY A 368 -25.13 -15.47 17.46
C GLY A 368 -25.91 -16.72 17.83
N GLU A 369 -25.50 -17.88 17.32
CA GLU A 369 -26.15 -19.16 17.58
C GLU A 369 -26.12 -19.54 19.07
N GLN A 370 -24.97 -19.36 19.73
CA GLN A 370 -24.86 -19.59 21.17
C GLN A 370 -25.79 -18.67 21.97
N ALA A 371 -25.91 -17.39 21.59
CA ALA A 371 -26.82 -16.45 22.25
C ALA A 371 -28.30 -16.83 22.05
N ARG A 372 -28.66 -17.29 20.85
CA ARG A 372 -30.00 -17.79 20.53
C ARG A 372 -30.37 -19.01 21.38
N VAL A 373 -29.49 -20.00 21.43
CA VAL A 373 -29.67 -21.22 22.24
C VAL A 373 -29.82 -20.87 23.72
N LYS A 374 -28.97 -19.97 24.23
CA LYS A 374 -29.04 -19.53 25.64
C LYS A 374 -30.35 -18.79 25.96
N ALA A 375 -30.83 -17.94 25.06
CA ALA A 375 -32.10 -17.23 25.22
C ALA A 375 -33.29 -18.22 25.25
N LEU A 376 -33.34 -19.17 24.31
CA LEU A 376 -34.39 -20.20 24.28
C LEU A 376 -34.37 -21.08 25.53
N ALA A 377 -33.18 -21.41 26.04
CA ALA A 377 -33.03 -22.23 27.25
C ALA A 377 -33.60 -21.58 28.52
N VAL A 378 -33.66 -20.24 28.57
CA VAL A 378 -34.27 -19.49 29.70
C VAL A 378 -35.73 -19.10 29.45
N GLY A 379 -36.36 -19.68 28.41
CA GLY A 379 -37.79 -19.50 28.12
C GLY A 379 -38.12 -18.29 27.25
N ALA A 380 -37.14 -17.69 26.56
CA ALA A 380 -37.40 -16.58 25.64
C ALA A 380 -38.27 -17.01 24.45
N THR A 381 -39.09 -16.09 23.95
CA THR A 381 -39.81 -16.26 22.69
C THR A 381 -38.85 -16.32 21.50
N LYS A 382 -39.32 -16.80 20.35
CA LYS A 382 -38.53 -16.81 19.11
C LYS A 382 -37.99 -15.41 18.76
N ALA A 383 -38.83 -14.38 18.87
CA ALA A 383 -38.43 -13.01 18.56
C ALA A 383 -37.32 -12.48 19.49
N GLU A 384 -37.39 -12.80 20.78
CA GLU A 384 -36.36 -12.43 21.75
C GLU A 384 -35.05 -13.20 21.54
N ALA A 385 -35.15 -14.48 21.16
CA ALA A 385 -33.97 -15.29 20.81
C ALA A 385 -33.30 -14.81 19.51
N ASP A 386 -34.08 -14.43 18.50
CA ASP A 386 -33.57 -13.84 17.26
C ASP A 386 -32.94 -12.45 17.50
N ALA A 387 -33.51 -11.65 18.43
CA ALA A 387 -32.90 -10.40 18.86
C ALA A 387 -31.58 -10.61 19.62
N ALA A 388 -31.50 -11.65 20.45
CA ALA A 388 -30.28 -12.05 21.15
C ALA A 388 -29.20 -12.52 20.16
N TYR A 389 -29.58 -13.31 19.15
CA TYR A 389 -28.71 -13.67 18.02
C TYR A 389 -28.14 -12.42 17.36
N ALA A 390 -29.01 -11.51 16.89
CA ALA A 390 -28.62 -10.33 16.14
C ALA A 390 -27.67 -9.43 16.96
N LYS A 391 -27.96 -9.26 18.26
CA LYS A 391 -27.10 -8.50 19.17
C LYS A 391 -25.72 -9.13 19.33
N ALA A 392 -25.65 -10.44 19.58
CA ALA A 392 -24.37 -11.14 19.74
C ALA A 392 -23.57 -11.18 18.43
N HIS A 393 -24.25 -11.43 17.31
CA HIS A 393 -23.67 -11.41 15.97
C HIS A 393 -23.05 -10.05 15.64
N ARG A 394 -23.80 -8.94 15.80
CA ARG A 394 -23.28 -7.58 15.56
C ARG A 394 -22.13 -7.21 16.48
N ARG A 395 -22.15 -7.67 17.73
CA ARG A 395 -21.05 -7.45 18.67
C ARG A 395 -19.79 -8.20 18.26
N ALA A 396 -19.93 -9.43 17.78
CA ALA A 396 -18.79 -10.25 17.30
C ALA A 396 -18.22 -9.76 15.96
N LEU A 397 -19.06 -9.23 15.07
CA LEU A 397 -18.63 -8.48 13.88
C LEU A 397 -18.05 -7.10 14.20
N GLY A 398 -18.30 -6.60 15.41
CA GLY A 398 -17.83 -5.31 15.86
C GLY A 398 -16.31 -5.20 15.97
N THR A 399 -15.84 -3.97 16.18
CA THR A 399 -14.43 -3.67 16.38
C THR A 399 -14.15 -3.48 17.86
N GLN A 400 -13.13 -4.16 18.41
CA GLN A 400 -12.71 -3.91 19.79
C GLN A 400 -12.14 -2.49 19.94
N THR A 401 -12.50 -1.79 21.02
CA THR A 401 -11.92 -0.47 21.30
C THR A 401 -10.57 -0.62 21.99
N VAL A 402 -9.72 0.41 21.88
CA VAL A 402 -8.42 0.43 22.56
C VAL A 402 -8.55 0.37 24.09
N GLY A 403 -9.65 0.87 24.66
CA GLY A 403 -9.98 0.79 26.08
C GLY A 403 -10.72 -0.48 26.52
N GLY A 404 -10.91 -1.47 25.63
CA GLY A 404 -11.48 -2.78 25.98
C GLY A 404 -12.99 -2.93 25.83
N GLY A 405 -13.66 -1.93 25.26
CA GLY A 405 -15.07 -1.99 24.84
C GLY A 405 -15.25 -2.59 23.44
N THR A 406 -16.44 -2.46 22.86
CA THR A 406 -16.74 -2.93 21.50
C THR A 406 -17.58 -1.90 20.75
N ILE A 407 -17.13 -1.48 19.57
CA ILE A 407 -17.95 -0.77 18.58
C ILE A 407 -18.79 -1.83 17.87
N PRO A 408 -20.12 -1.87 18.04
CA PRO A 408 -20.96 -2.83 17.34
C PRO A 408 -20.90 -2.62 15.82
N HIS A 409 -21.11 -3.69 15.06
CA HIS A 409 -21.40 -3.54 13.64
C HIS A 409 -22.82 -2.97 13.44
N PHE A 410 -22.90 -1.77 12.87
CA PHE A 410 -24.17 -1.13 12.50
C PHE A 410 -24.47 -1.42 11.03
N ASP A 411 -25.69 -1.89 10.77
CA ASP A 411 -26.14 -2.37 9.45
C ASP A 411 -26.86 -1.24 8.71
N HIS A 412 -26.10 -0.21 8.34
CA HIS A 412 -26.61 0.98 7.64
C HIS A 412 -26.41 0.88 6.13
N ASP A 413 -27.39 1.37 5.36
CA ASP A 413 -27.32 1.42 3.90
C ASP A 413 -26.21 2.36 3.41
N ILE A 414 -25.47 1.92 2.37
CA ILE A 414 -24.48 2.74 1.66
C ILE A 414 -24.80 2.67 0.15
N PRO A 415 -25.08 3.80 -0.53
CA PRO A 415 -25.07 5.17 -0.04
C PRO A 415 -26.24 5.46 0.95
N PRO A 416 -26.01 6.34 1.94
CA PRO A 416 -27.05 6.72 2.88
C PRO A 416 -28.16 7.51 2.19
N GLN A 417 -29.41 7.21 2.55
CA GLN A 417 -30.60 7.80 1.91
C GLN A 417 -30.62 9.32 2.10
N SER A 418 -30.11 9.81 3.24
CA SER A 418 -30.10 11.24 3.54
C SER A 418 -29.16 12.06 2.64
N LEU A 419 -28.12 11.44 2.08
CA LEU A 419 -27.19 12.10 1.17
C LEU A 419 -27.60 11.90 -0.29
N GLY A 420 -28.13 10.72 -0.63
CA GLY A 420 -28.35 10.31 -2.01
C GLY A 420 -27.04 9.95 -2.73
N ALA A 421 -27.17 9.22 -3.84
CA ALA A 421 -26.03 8.60 -4.53
C ALA A 421 -24.98 9.61 -5.04
N ASP A 422 -25.41 10.73 -5.62
CA ASP A 422 -24.51 11.71 -6.24
C ASP A 422 -23.64 12.44 -5.21
N LYS A 423 -24.25 12.94 -4.13
CA LYS A 423 -23.51 13.59 -3.03
C LYS A 423 -22.59 12.60 -2.34
N HIS A 424 -23.09 11.39 -2.08
CA HIS A 424 -22.26 10.33 -1.50
C HIS A 424 -21.03 10.02 -2.38
N ALA A 425 -21.20 9.85 -3.70
CA ALA A 425 -20.08 9.58 -4.61
C ALA A 425 -19.04 10.73 -4.64
N SER A 426 -19.50 11.98 -4.61
CA SER A 426 -18.61 13.15 -4.55
C SER A 426 -17.80 13.19 -3.25
N LEU A 427 -18.47 12.96 -2.11
CA LEU A 427 -17.83 12.88 -0.79
C LEU A 427 -16.85 11.70 -0.72
N TRP A 428 -17.25 10.53 -1.20
CA TRP A 428 -16.43 9.33 -1.23
C TRP A 428 -15.11 9.54 -1.97
N ARG A 429 -15.17 10.13 -3.18
CA ARG A 429 -13.98 10.50 -3.97
C ARG A 429 -13.13 11.60 -3.33
N SER A 430 -13.69 12.39 -2.41
CA SER A 430 -12.93 13.38 -1.65
C SER A 430 -12.14 12.75 -0.49
N GLY A 431 -12.50 11.54 -0.06
CA GLY A 431 -11.98 10.89 1.15
C GLY A 431 -12.68 11.31 2.44
N ILE A 432 -13.81 12.02 2.37
CA ILE A 432 -14.74 12.22 3.47
C ILE A 432 -15.91 11.26 3.24
N ARG A 433 -15.97 10.15 3.97
CA ARG A 433 -17.01 9.13 3.78
C ARG A 433 -18.09 9.32 4.84
N ALA A 434 -19.10 10.13 4.52
CA ALA A 434 -20.21 10.41 5.41
C ALA A 434 -21.28 9.31 5.32
N TYR A 435 -21.76 8.84 6.48
CA TYR A 435 -22.75 7.77 6.58
C TYR A 435 -24.18 8.29 6.78
N GLY A 436 -24.39 9.60 6.71
CA GLY A 436 -25.73 10.19 6.78
C GLY A 436 -26.34 10.23 8.18
N LYS A 437 -27.50 10.89 8.27
CA LYS A 437 -28.19 11.17 9.55
C LYS A 437 -28.80 9.94 10.19
N GLU A 438 -29.03 8.87 9.41
CA GLU A 438 -29.49 7.57 9.88
C GLU A 438 -28.57 6.95 10.94
N THR A 439 -27.30 7.36 10.97
CA THR A 439 -26.34 6.92 11.99
C THR A 439 -26.34 7.77 13.25
N ALA A 440 -27.06 8.89 13.30
CA ALA A 440 -26.96 9.85 14.40
C ALA A 440 -27.39 9.29 15.76
N ASP A 441 -28.31 8.32 15.74
CA ASP A 441 -28.92 7.72 16.93
C ASP A 441 -28.29 6.37 17.31
N ASP A 442 -27.17 5.98 16.68
CA ASP A 442 -26.45 4.74 16.99
C ASP A 442 -26.00 4.65 18.46
N TYR A 443 -25.71 5.81 19.05
CA TYR A 443 -25.18 5.93 20.41
C TYR A 443 -26.01 6.93 21.22
N PRO A 444 -26.81 6.47 22.20
CA PRO A 444 -27.61 7.34 23.06
C PRO A 444 -26.76 8.40 23.79
N VAL A 445 -25.52 8.08 24.18
CA VAL A 445 -24.61 9.04 24.84
C VAL A 445 -24.32 10.28 23.99
N ILE A 446 -24.46 10.19 22.65
CA ILE A 446 -24.28 11.35 21.77
C ILE A 446 -25.33 12.42 22.05
N ALA A 447 -26.61 12.05 22.05
CA ALA A 447 -27.69 12.99 22.32
C ALA A 447 -27.55 13.63 23.71
N GLN A 448 -27.04 12.89 24.70
CA GLN A 448 -26.83 13.37 26.07
C GLN A 448 -25.72 14.43 26.19
N ARG A 449 -24.72 14.39 25.31
CA ARG A 449 -23.53 15.25 25.37
C ARG A 449 -23.38 16.16 24.14
N ALA A 450 -24.37 16.21 23.26
CA ALA A 450 -24.30 16.95 22.00
C ALA A 450 -24.01 18.44 22.26
N GLY A 451 -23.06 19.02 21.51
CA GLY A 451 -22.67 20.42 21.65
C GLY A 451 -21.79 20.76 22.87
N ASP A 452 -21.69 19.88 23.87
CA ASP A 452 -20.81 20.05 25.04
C ASP A 452 -19.42 19.46 24.78
N LEU A 453 -18.53 20.33 24.28
CA LEU A 453 -17.14 19.97 24.01
C LEU A 453 -16.41 19.44 25.26
N LYS A 454 -16.74 19.93 26.46
CA LYS A 454 -16.09 19.50 27.69
C LYS A 454 -16.52 18.09 28.08
N ALA A 455 -17.80 17.75 27.89
CA ALA A 455 -18.31 16.38 28.11
C ALA A 455 -17.68 15.34 27.18
N TRP A 456 -17.13 15.78 26.04
CA TRP A 456 -16.33 14.97 25.11
C TRP A 456 -14.82 15.02 25.37
N GLY A 457 -14.39 15.71 26.43
CA GLY A 457 -12.98 15.81 26.81
C GLY A 457 -12.15 16.78 25.97
N PHE A 458 -12.78 17.68 25.23
CA PHE A 458 -12.08 18.84 24.67
C PHE A 458 -11.91 19.91 25.75
N THR A 459 -10.71 20.47 25.84
CA THR A 459 -10.43 21.65 26.65
C THR A 459 -10.40 22.86 25.74
N THR A 460 -11.13 23.92 26.06
CA THR A 460 -11.11 25.18 25.30
C THR A 460 -10.35 26.24 26.09
N GLY A 461 -9.36 26.86 25.46
CA GLY A 461 -8.61 27.99 26.01
C GLY A 461 -9.30 29.34 25.79
N PRO A 462 -8.69 30.43 26.30
CA PRO A 462 -9.14 31.79 26.01
C PRO A 462 -9.19 32.06 24.50
N GLY A 463 -10.27 32.69 24.01
CA GLY A 463 -10.49 32.94 22.58
C GLY A 463 -11.21 31.80 21.82
N GLY A 464 -11.69 30.76 22.52
CA GLY A 464 -12.51 29.69 21.93
C GLY A 464 -11.72 28.61 21.18
N HIS A 465 -10.38 28.68 21.19
CA HIS A 465 -9.52 27.68 20.59
C HIS A 465 -9.44 26.43 21.48
N VAL A 466 -9.49 25.24 20.87
CA VAL A 466 -9.33 23.98 21.59
C VAL A 466 -7.85 23.78 21.93
N GLN A 467 -7.54 23.28 23.11
CA GLN A 467 -6.20 22.86 23.46
C GLN A 467 -5.84 21.57 22.72
N THR A 468 -4.80 21.63 21.89
CA THR A 468 -4.25 20.50 21.15
C THR A 468 -3.21 19.73 21.96
N SER A 469 -2.96 18.49 21.55
CA SER A 469 -1.91 17.65 22.15
C SER A 469 -0.50 18.15 21.81
N ASN A 470 0.53 17.61 22.46
CA ASN A 470 1.93 17.99 22.19
C ASN A 470 2.60 16.98 21.26
N ILE A 471 3.03 17.43 20.08
CA ILE A 471 3.67 16.56 19.07
C ILE A 471 4.96 15.90 19.55
N GLY A 472 5.76 16.58 20.40
CA GLY A 472 6.99 16.02 20.95
C GLY A 472 6.71 14.83 21.85
N ALA A 473 5.73 14.96 22.76
CA ALA A 473 5.30 13.87 23.63
C ALA A 473 4.73 12.69 22.82
N LEU A 474 3.90 12.96 21.82
CA LEU A 474 3.34 11.94 20.92
C LEU A 474 4.45 11.21 20.14
N THR A 475 5.43 11.95 19.61
CA THR A 475 6.56 11.36 18.86
C THR A 475 7.35 10.41 19.76
N THR A 476 7.64 10.82 21.00
CA THR A 476 8.35 9.97 21.96
C THR A 476 7.56 8.70 22.31
N SER A 477 6.25 8.80 22.57
CA SER A 477 5.43 7.63 22.93
C SER A 477 5.23 6.65 21.78
N ASN A 478 5.36 7.11 20.53
CA ASN A 478 5.21 6.29 19.32
C ASN A 478 6.53 5.80 18.74
N ALA A 479 7.68 6.21 19.28
CA ALA A 479 8.99 5.90 18.71
C ALA A 479 9.25 4.39 18.61
N GLU A 480 8.90 3.63 19.65
CA GLU A 480 9.09 2.18 19.67
C GLU A 480 8.23 1.48 18.62
N PHE A 481 6.97 1.89 18.43
CA PHE A 481 6.12 1.37 17.37
C PHE A 481 6.75 1.59 15.99
N VAL A 482 7.17 2.82 15.70
CA VAL A 482 7.75 3.18 14.40
C VAL A 482 9.07 2.43 14.14
N GLN A 483 9.90 2.25 15.17
CA GLN A 483 11.21 1.61 15.03
C GLN A 483 11.15 0.09 15.00
N LYS A 484 10.26 -0.53 15.79
CA LYS A 484 10.25 -1.98 16.01
C LYS A 484 9.11 -2.72 15.32
N MET A 485 7.96 -2.07 15.12
CA MET A 485 6.78 -2.74 14.55
C MET A 485 6.64 -2.52 13.04
N LEU A 486 7.04 -1.33 12.55
CA LEU A 486 7.04 -1.07 11.12
C LEU A 486 8.28 -1.69 10.46
N SER A 487 8.10 -2.27 9.29
CA SER A 487 9.18 -2.66 8.39
C SER A 487 9.85 -1.42 7.78
N TYR A 488 11.01 -1.62 7.16
CA TYR A 488 11.67 -0.57 6.38
C TYR A 488 10.77 -0.05 5.25
N LYS A 489 10.04 -0.93 4.57
CA LYS A 489 9.15 -0.57 3.45
C LYS A 489 7.92 0.22 3.91
N GLU A 490 7.33 -0.15 5.04
CA GLU A 490 6.21 0.60 5.64
C GLU A 490 6.65 2.01 6.09
N ARG A 491 7.84 2.14 6.69
CA ARG A 491 8.42 3.46 7.00
C ARG A 491 8.68 4.27 5.73
N SER A 492 9.29 3.65 4.71
CA SER A 492 9.56 4.29 3.42
C SER A 492 8.29 4.76 2.72
N ALA A 493 7.18 4.02 2.83
CA ALA A 493 5.87 4.42 2.31
C ALA A 493 5.32 5.67 3.03
N LEU A 494 5.45 5.75 4.36
CA LEU A 494 5.11 6.94 5.15
C LEU A 494 6.01 8.14 4.79
N THR A 495 7.31 7.91 4.62
CA THR A 495 8.26 8.94 4.14
C THR A 495 7.87 9.40 2.73
N THR A 496 7.51 8.49 1.82
CA THR A 496 7.08 8.83 0.45
C THR A 496 5.79 9.65 0.47
N TYR A 497 4.83 9.28 1.32
CA TYR A 497 3.59 10.03 1.49
C TYR A 497 3.86 11.47 1.95
N THR A 498 4.61 11.64 3.03
CA THR A 498 4.96 12.94 3.62
C THR A 498 5.94 13.75 2.76
N GLY A 499 6.76 13.09 1.94
CA GLY A 499 7.69 13.67 0.96
C GLY A 499 7.01 14.30 -0.27
N GLY A 500 5.68 14.41 -0.29
CA GLY A 500 4.94 15.16 -1.31
C GLY A 500 4.21 14.32 -2.35
N SER A 501 4.26 12.99 -2.26
CA SER A 501 3.49 12.08 -3.12
C SER A 501 2.06 11.84 -2.62
N TYR A 502 1.68 12.42 -1.47
CA TYR A 502 0.35 12.26 -0.87
C TYR A 502 -0.82 12.52 -1.82
N ARG A 503 -0.65 13.37 -2.85
CA ARG A 503 -1.71 13.70 -3.81
C ARG A 503 -2.07 12.50 -4.68
N SER A 504 -1.07 11.89 -5.33
CA SER A 504 -1.25 10.70 -6.18
C SER A 504 -1.67 9.49 -5.35
N ILE A 505 -1.08 9.31 -4.17
CA ILE A 505 -1.44 8.23 -3.24
C ILE A 505 -2.91 8.37 -2.81
N ASN A 506 -3.33 9.56 -2.36
CA ASN A 506 -4.73 9.77 -1.97
C ASN A 506 -5.68 9.73 -3.16
N ALA A 507 -5.26 10.11 -4.37
CA ALA A 507 -6.07 9.95 -5.58
C ALA A 507 -6.33 8.46 -5.89
N ALA A 508 -5.31 7.61 -5.75
CA ALA A 508 -5.45 6.16 -5.87
C ALA A 508 -6.38 5.58 -4.80
N ILE A 509 -6.17 5.93 -3.51
CA ILE A 509 -7.01 5.45 -2.39
C ILE A 509 -8.49 5.83 -2.57
N THR A 510 -8.74 7.03 -3.07
CA THR A 510 -10.10 7.56 -3.25
C THR A 510 -10.74 7.18 -4.58
N GLY A 511 -10.04 6.44 -5.45
CA GLY A 511 -10.50 6.09 -6.79
C GLY A 511 -10.67 7.29 -7.72
N ARG A 512 -10.04 8.43 -7.42
CA ARG A 512 -9.95 9.58 -8.34
C ARG A 512 -8.95 9.32 -9.46
N ASP A 513 -7.92 8.53 -9.18
CA ASP A 513 -7.06 7.94 -10.18
C ASP A 513 -7.54 6.51 -10.45
N ALA A 514 -8.09 6.28 -11.64
CA ALA A 514 -8.59 4.97 -12.04
C ALA A 514 -7.45 4.00 -12.41
N ASN A 515 -6.28 4.52 -12.79
CA ASN A 515 -5.16 3.74 -13.28
C ASN A 515 -3.84 4.19 -12.63
N PRO A 516 -3.72 4.08 -11.29
CA PRO A 516 -2.49 4.47 -10.62
C PRO A 516 -1.32 3.57 -11.03
N SER A 517 -0.11 4.14 -11.06
CA SER A 517 1.10 3.40 -11.39
C SER A 517 1.37 2.26 -10.39
N GLY A 518 2.15 1.25 -10.81
CA GLY A 518 2.51 0.11 -9.96
C GLY A 518 3.19 0.52 -8.65
N HIS A 519 4.07 1.53 -8.70
CA HIS A 519 4.67 2.12 -7.51
C HIS A 519 3.64 2.72 -6.55
N ILE A 520 2.68 3.51 -7.05
CA ILE A 520 1.66 4.12 -6.20
C ILE A 520 0.78 3.04 -5.56
N LYS A 521 0.38 2.01 -6.31
CA LYS A 521 -0.36 0.86 -5.76
C LYS A 521 0.42 0.17 -4.63
N THR A 522 1.72 -0.04 -4.84
CA THR A 522 2.62 -0.65 -3.84
C THR A 522 2.69 0.20 -2.58
N VAL A 523 2.86 1.53 -2.72
CA VAL A 523 2.88 2.46 -1.57
C VAL A 523 1.55 2.46 -0.82
N VAL A 524 0.42 2.46 -1.53
CA VAL A 524 -0.92 2.39 -0.91
C VAL A 524 -1.08 1.12 -0.07
N SER A 525 -0.67 -0.03 -0.60
CA SER A 525 -0.72 -1.29 0.15
C SER A 525 0.19 -1.27 1.38
N GLN A 526 1.42 -0.75 1.26
CA GLN A 526 2.35 -0.61 2.38
C GLN A 526 1.83 0.34 3.46
N LEU A 527 1.15 1.42 3.07
CA LEU A 527 0.47 2.30 4.02
C LEU A 527 -0.68 1.59 4.73
N ASP A 528 -1.50 0.83 4.00
CA ASP A 528 -2.60 0.04 4.60
C ASP A 528 -2.06 -0.98 5.61
N SER A 529 -0.98 -1.69 5.29
CA SER A 529 -0.29 -2.60 6.20
C SER A 529 0.24 -1.87 7.44
N ALA A 530 0.92 -0.74 7.26
CA ALA A 530 1.42 0.07 8.38
C ALA A 530 0.30 0.51 9.32
N PHE A 531 -0.86 0.88 8.77
CA PHE A 531 -2.02 1.29 9.55
C PHE A 531 -2.76 0.13 10.21
N ASP A 532 -2.83 -1.04 9.57
CA ASP A 532 -3.33 -2.27 10.21
C ASP A 532 -2.45 -2.64 11.42
N LYS A 533 -1.13 -2.59 11.28
CA LYS A 533 -0.18 -2.79 12.40
C LYS A 533 -0.37 -1.74 13.48
N PHE A 534 -0.54 -0.48 13.10
CA PHE A 534 -0.79 0.59 14.06
C PHE A 534 -2.07 0.36 14.86
N ARG A 535 -3.16 -0.07 14.22
CA ARG A 535 -4.41 -0.42 14.93
C ARG A 535 -4.20 -1.58 15.92
N GLY A 536 -3.45 -2.61 15.53
CA GLY A 536 -3.15 -3.76 16.40
C GLY A 536 -2.19 -3.44 17.57
N HIS A 537 -1.28 -2.50 17.37
CA HIS A 537 -0.21 -2.17 18.33
C HIS A 537 -0.28 -0.71 18.82
N ASN A 538 -1.46 -0.09 18.81
CA ASN A 538 -1.61 1.34 19.05
C ASN A 538 -1.08 1.73 20.47
N PRO A 539 0.00 2.52 20.56
CA PRO A 539 0.58 2.92 21.84
C PRO A 539 -0.22 4.06 22.51
N ASN A 540 -1.12 4.74 21.79
CA ASN A 540 -1.86 5.89 22.28
C ASN A 540 -3.02 5.46 23.20
N LYS A 541 -2.75 5.23 24.48
CA LYS A 541 -3.82 4.93 25.46
C LYS A 541 -4.66 6.14 25.80
N GLN A 542 -4.05 7.32 25.84
CA GLN A 542 -4.74 8.58 26.06
C GLN A 542 -5.15 9.22 24.72
N PRO A 543 -6.39 9.72 24.58
CA PRO A 543 -6.81 10.32 23.34
C PRO A 543 -6.11 11.67 23.13
N MET A 544 -5.64 11.91 21.91
CA MET A 544 -5.07 13.17 21.48
C MET A 544 -6.13 14.07 20.85
N THR A 545 -5.87 15.37 20.87
CA THR A 545 -6.71 16.38 20.22
C THR A 545 -5.90 17.06 19.13
N LEU A 546 -6.41 16.99 17.90
CA LEU A 546 -5.73 17.45 16.69
C LEU A 546 -6.63 18.41 15.91
N VAL A 547 -6.01 19.26 15.11
CA VAL A 547 -6.69 20.25 14.27
C VAL A 547 -6.21 20.16 12.83
N ARG A 548 -7.14 20.37 11.89
CA ARG A 548 -6.83 20.43 10.46
C ARG A 548 -7.64 21.57 9.84
N GLY A 549 -6.97 22.46 9.13
CA GLY A 549 -7.64 23.33 8.18
C GLY A 549 -7.69 22.64 6.84
N THR A 550 -8.85 22.70 6.20
CA THR A 550 -9.06 22.09 4.90
C THR A 550 -10.08 22.91 4.12
N GLN A 551 -10.57 22.37 3.01
CA GLN A 551 -11.52 23.05 2.13
C GLN A 551 -12.65 22.13 1.72
N VAL A 552 -13.79 22.71 1.39
CA VAL A 552 -14.90 22.00 0.77
C VAL A 552 -14.37 21.30 -0.50
N PRO A 553 -14.64 20.00 -0.70
CA PRO A 553 -14.19 19.29 -1.89
C PRO A 553 -14.65 19.97 -3.17
N SER A 554 -13.77 20.11 -4.16
CA SER A 554 -14.09 20.76 -5.44
C SER A 554 -15.21 20.08 -6.23
N GLY A 555 -15.49 18.80 -5.95
CA GLY A 555 -16.61 18.07 -6.54
C GLY A 555 -17.97 18.36 -5.91
N TRP A 556 -18.03 19.14 -4.82
CA TRP A 556 -19.29 19.54 -4.19
C TRP A 556 -19.90 20.72 -4.95
N LYS A 557 -21.18 20.62 -5.32
CA LYS A 557 -21.89 21.64 -6.12
C LYS A 557 -22.75 22.59 -5.30
N GLY A 558 -22.98 22.30 -4.01
CA GLY A 558 -23.77 23.12 -3.11
C GLY A 558 -22.95 24.18 -2.38
N THR A 559 -23.58 24.88 -1.42
CA THR A 559 -22.88 25.86 -0.58
C THR A 559 -21.95 25.18 0.43
N THR A 560 -21.02 25.94 1.03
CA THR A 560 -20.19 25.47 2.15
C THR A 560 -21.05 25.02 3.33
N GLU A 561 -22.12 25.76 3.64
CA GLU A 561 -23.05 25.44 4.72
C GLU A 561 -23.77 24.12 4.44
N GLU A 562 -24.33 23.96 3.24
CA GLU A 562 -24.96 22.71 2.81
C GLU A 562 -24.00 21.52 2.86
N TYR A 563 -22.74 21.72 2.50
CA TYR A 563 -21.70 20.69 2.62
C TYR A 563 -21.50 20.28 4.08
N ILE A 564 -21.31 21.26 4.97
CA ILE A 564 -21.04 21.01 6.39
C ILE A 564 -22.21 20.26 7.02
N ASP A 565 -23.44 20.71 6.78
CA ASP A 565 -24.64 20.09 7.35
C ASP A 565 -24.90 18.68 6.83
N SER A 566 -24.62 18.46 5.54
CA SER A 566 -24.79 17.15 4.91
C SER A 566 -23.72 16.15 5.38
N ALA A 567 -22.45 16.55 5.43
CA ALA A 567 -21.34 15.65 5.71
C ALA A 567 -21.08 15.43 7.21
N PHE A 568 -21.49 16.38 8.07
CA PHE A 568 -21.15 16.40 9.50
C PHE A 568 -22.38 16.66 10.38
N THR A 569 -23.52 16.05 10.07
CA THR A 569 -24.68 16.09 10.97
C THR A 569 -24.28 15.61 12.37
N VAL A 570 -24.67 16.32 13.43
CA VAL A 570 -24.34 15.92 14.81
C VAL A 570 -24.85 14.49 15.08
N GLY A 571 -23.99 13.66 15.63
CA GLY A 571 -24.15 12.23 15.88
C GLY A 571 -23.79 11.32 14.72
N SER A 572 -23.86 11.83 13.49
CA SER A 572 -23.58 11.01 12.31
C SER A 572 -22.13 10.53 12.28
N ARG A 573 -21.94 9.33 11.73
CA ARG A 573 -20.64 8.73 11.48
C ARG A 573 -20.02 9.32 10.21
N MET A 574 -18.73 9.59 10.31
CA MET A 574 -17.87 9.96 9.20
C MET A 574 -16.60 9.12 9.28
N GLU A 575 -16.19 8.56 8.15
CA GLU A 575 -14.94 7.85 8.01
C GLU A 575 -13.92 8.67 7.22
N ILE A 576 -12.70 8.73 7.76
CA ILE A 576 -11.53 9.24 7.05
C ILE A 576 -11.18 8.24 5.95
N GLY A 577 -11.62 8.50 4.72
CA GLY A 577 -11.50 7.60 3.58
C GLY A 577 -10.18 7.65 2.83
N LYS A 578 -9.20 8.40 3.34
CA LYS A 578 -7.86 8.59 2.77
C LYS A 578 -6.88 8.91 3.89
N VAL A 579 -5.58 8.76 3.64
CA VAL A 579 -4.57 9.23 4.59
C VAL A 579 -4.74 10.74 4.77
N THR A 580 -4.93 11.18 6.02
CA THR A 580 -5.29 12.57 6.30
C THR A 580 -4.38 13.15 7.37
N SER A 581 -3.63 14.18 7.00
CA SER A 581 -2.71 14.88 7.89
C SER A 581 -3.45 15.86 8.80
N PHE A 582 -3.17 15.82 10.08
CA PHE A 582 -3.62 16.78 11.08
C PHE A 582 -2.39 17.41 11.73
N SER A 583 -2.62 18.50 12.45
CA SER A 583 -1.59 19.25 13.16
C SER A 583 -1.98 19.40 14.62
N THR A 584 -0.98 19.56 15.48
CA THR A 584 -1.17 20.02 16.85
C THR A 584 -1.07 21.54 16.99
N ASN A 585 -0.84 22.26 15.88
CA ASN A 585 -0.66 23.70 15.83
C ASN A 585 -1.77 24.37 15.01
N HIS A 586 -2.51 25.26 15.67
CA HIS A 586 -3.62 26.00 15.07
C HIS A 586 -3.18 26.90 13.92
N GLY A 587 -2.03 27.55 14.01
CA GLY A 587 -1.50 28.42 12.96
C GLY A 587 -1.18 27.62 11.70
N THR A 588 -0.55 26.46 11.86
CA THR A 588 -0.29 25.51 10.76
C THR A 588 -1.60 25.09 10.10
N ALA A 589 -2.55 24.57 10.89
CA ALA A 589 -3.86 24.18 10.37
C ALA A 589 -4.57 25.35 9.66
N HIS A 590 -4.54 26.56 10.23
CA HIS A 590 -5.14 27.75 9.64
C HIS A 590 -4.54 28.07 8.26
N ASN A 591 -3.22 27.95 8.10
CA ASN A 591 -2.52 28.22 6.84
C ASN A 591 -2.81 27.16 5.75
N PHE A 592 -3.20 25.94 6.14
CA PHE A 592 -3.56 24.87 5.21
C PHE A 592 -5.03 24.89 4.78
N ALA A 593 -5.90 25.67 5.41
CA ALA A 593 -7.28 25.77 4.97
C ALA A 593 -7.35 26.46 3.61
N GLY A 594 -7.89 25.77 2.61
CA GLY A 594 -8.07 26.30 1.26
C GLY A 594 -9.39 27.08 1.13
N HIS A 595 -9.91 27.22 -0.08
CA HIS A 595 -11.15 27.97 -0.33
C HIS A 595 -12.19 27.10 -1.08
N PRO A 596 -13.44 27.00 -0.59
CA PRO A 596 -13.95 27.54 0.68
C PRO A 596 -13.39 26.81 1.92
N PRO A 597 -12.93 27.53 2.97
CA PRO A 597 -12.26 26.91 4.12
C PRO A 597 -13.23 26.29 5.13
N TYR A 598 -12.80 25.23 5.79
CA TYR A 598 -13.36 24.81 7.09
C TYR A 598 -12.28 24.15 7.97
N MET A 599 -12.56 24.06 9.26
CA MET A 599 -11.69 23.48 10.27
C MET A 599 -12.27 22.16 10.78
N MET A 600 -11.42 21.16 10.97
CA MET A 600 -11.75 19.89 11.62
C MET A 600 -10.98 19.81 12.93
N VAL A 601 -11.68 19.59 14.03
CA VAL A 601 -11.08 19.31 15.34
C VAL A 601 -11.44 17.88 15.70
N VAL A 602 -10.45 17.03 15.88
CA VAL A 602 -10.65 15.60 16.16
C VAL A 602 -10.06 15.23 17.51
N ARG A 603 -10.78 14.39 18.25
CA ARG A 603 -10.27 13.72 19.44
C ARG A 603 -10.25 12.22 19.21
N THR A 604 -9.06 11.62 19.21
CA THR A 604 -8.86 10.23 18.77
C THR A 604 -7.64 9.59 19.42
N ARG A 605 -7.55 8.26 19.41
CA ARG A 605 -6.31 7.51 19.69
C ARG A 605 -5.57 7.09 18.42
N ASP A 606 -6.19 7.23 17.25
CA ASP A 606 -5.70 6.73 15.97
C ASP A 606 -4.77 7.71 15.22
N GLY A 607 -4.18 8.68 15.92
CA GLY A 607 -3.19 9.57 15.33
C GLY A 607 -1.78 8.99 15.37
N LEU A 608 -1.16 8.81 14.21
CA LEU A 608 0.25 8.43 14.09
C LEU A 608 1.11 9.69 13.89
N PRO A 609 1.92 10.12 14.87
CA PRO A 609 2.87 11.22 14.68
C PRO A 609 3.99 10.76 13.74
N VAL A 610 4.15 11.45 12.61
CA VAL A 610 5.11 11.06 11.56
C VAL A 610 6.42 11.85 11.61
N LYS A 611 6.59 12.73 12.60
CA LYS A 611 7.75 13.62 12.74
C LYS A 611 9.10 12.88 12.68
N SER A 612 9.18 11.66 13.22
CA SER A 612 10.41 10.86 13.27
C SER A 612 10.78 10.18 11.95
N ILE A 613 9.86 10.14 10.98
CA ILE A 613 10.03 9.44 9.68
C ILE A 613 9.69 10.31 8.47
N SER A 614 9.12 11.49 8.69
CA SER A 614 8.77 12.43 7.64
C SER A 614 10.03 13.01 6.99
N SER A 615 9.98 13.20 5.66
CA SER A 615 10.97 13.97 4.92
C SER A 615 11.06 15.42 5.40
N TYR A 616 10.03 15.91 6.11
CA TYR A 616 9.94 17.24 6.70
C TYR A 616 9.77 17.13 8.22
N SER A 617 10.79 16.62 8.91
CA SER A 617 10.75 16.42 10.37
C SER A 617 10.52 17.69 11.20
N SER A 618 10.67 18.88 10.60
CA SER A 618 10.29 20.16 11.22
C SER A 618 8.77 20.35 11.30
N GLU A 619 7.99 19.71 10.43
CA GLU A 619 6.54 19.83 10.40
C GLU A 619 5.90 19.24 11.66
N ASP A 620 4.74 19.81 11.99
CA ASP A 620 3.89 19.38 13.07
C ASP A 620 2.74 18.55 12.49
N GLU A 621 3.08 17.32 12.11
CA GLU A 621 2.19 16.42 11.39
C GLU A 621 1.86 15.15 12.20
N VAL A 622 0.55 14.89 12.32
CA VAL A 622 -0.03 13.64 12.81
C VAL A 622 -0.95 13.10 11.73
N VAL A 623 -0.66 11.90 11.23
CA VAL A 623 -1.46 11.25 10.20
C VAL A 623 -2.59 10.45 10.85
N LEU A 624 -3.82 10.66 10.39
CA LEU A 624 -4.94 9.76 10.65
C LEU A 624 -5.01 8.72 9.52
N PRO A 625 -4.97 7.42 9.86
CA PRO A 625 -5.15 6.33 8.91
C PRO A 625 -6.47 6.41 8.14
N MET A 626 -6.46 5.90 6.92
CA MET A 626 -7.71 5.60 6.21
C MET A 626 -8.51 4.51 6.96
N GLY A 627 -9.84 4.62 6.93
CA GLY A 627 -10.75 3.78 7.69
C GLY A 627 -11.00 4.24 9.13
N THR A 628 -10.40 5.35 9.57
CA THR A 628 -10.67 5.88 10.93
C THR A 628 -12.11 6.37 11.01
N HIS A 629 -12.90 5.80 11.94
CA HIS A 629 -14.29 6.18 12.15
C HIS A 629 -14.42 7.24 13.25
N LEU A 630 -15.14 8.31 12.92
CA LEU A 630 -15.37 9.47 13.77
C LEU A 630 -16.87 9.75 13.86
N ARG A 631 -17.31 10.32 14.97
CA ARG A 631 -18.67 10.81 15.20
C ARG A 631 -18.65 12.32 15.32
N CYS A 632 -19.50 13.01 14.56
CA CYS A 632 -19.65 14.45 14.75
C CYS A 632 -20.35 14.72 16.08
N VAL A 633 -19.79 15.58 16.93
CA VAL A 633 -20.39 15.92 18.24
C VAL A 633 -20.81 17.38 18.35
N LYS A 634 -20.30 18.24 17.44
CA LYS A 634 -20.66 19.65 17.34
C LYS A 634 -20.27 20.19 15.96
N VAL A 635 -21.12 21.04 15.42
CA VAL A 635 -20.82 21.93 14.29
C VAL A 635 -20.92 23.38 14.77
N ASP A 636 -19.95 24.19 14.40
CA ASP A 636 -19.95 25.64 14.64
C ASP A 636 -19.66 26.36 13.33
N HIS A 637 -20.67 26.97 12.72
CA HIS A 637 -20.54 27.64 11.42
C HIS A 637 -19.63 28.88 11.47
N HIS A 638 -19.34 29.41 12.66
CA HIS A 638 -18.51 30.59 12.87
C HIS A 638 -17.39 30.34 13.89
N GLY A 639 -16.82 29.13 13.87
CA GLY A 639 -15.84 28.67 14.84
C GLY A 639 -14.45 29.32 14.73
N ILE A 640 -13.42 28.50 14.52
CA ILE A 640 -12.03 28.92 14.74
C ILE A 640 -11.64 29.97 13.70
N SER A 641 -11.27 31.16 14.18
CA SER A 641 -10.94 32.32 13.32
C SER A 641 -12.07 32.70 12.36
N GLY A 642 -13.34 32.50 12.76
CA GLY A 642 -14.52 32.82 11.96
C GLY A 642 -14.79 31.85 10.81
N ARG A 643 -14.09 30.71 10.76
CA ARG A 643 -14.32 29.66 9.76
C ARG A 643 -15.25 28.58 10.33
N PRO A 644 -16.08 27.93 9.50
CA PRO A 644 -16.86 26.77 9.93
C PRO A 644 -15.94 25.72 10.55
N THR A 645 -16.30 25.21 11.73
CA THR A 645 -15.55 24.20 12.47
C THR A 645 -16.44 23.00 12.78
N VAL A 646 -15.97 21.81 12.48
CA VAL A 646 -16.60 20.55 12.88
C VAL A 646 -15.75 19.88 13.95
N TYR A 647 -16.40 19.46 15.04
CA TYR A 647 -15.79 18.74 16.15
C TYR A 647 -16.21 17.29 16.10
N MET A 648 -15.23 16.41 16.10
CA MET A 648 -15.46 14.98 15.96
C MET A 648 -14.67 14.19 16.98
N VAL A 649 -15.26 13.10 17.44
CA VAL A 649 -14.68 12.18 18.42
C VAL A 649 -14.57 10.82 17.76
N ALA A 650 -13.47 10.11 17.98
CA ALA A 650 -13.32 8.76 17.48
C ALA A 650 -14.39 7.83 18.05
N GLU A 651 -14.90 6.93 17.21
CA GLU A 651 -16.04 6.09 17.57
C GLU A 651 -15.72 5.14 18.74
N ASP A 652 -14.45 4.81 18.94
CA ASP A 652 -13.98 4.03 20.11
C ASP A 652 -14.26 4.74 21.44
N LEU A 653 -14.04 6.06 21.50
CA LEU A 653 -14.32 6.89 22.67
C LEU A 653 -15.81 7.04 22.91
N VAL A 654 -16.61 7.08 21.84
CA VAL A 654 -18.06 7.15 21.95
C VAL A 654 -18.63 5.84 22.49
N ALA A 655 -18.19 4.69 21.95
CA ALA A 655 -18.59 3.38 22.44
C ALA A 655 -18.21 3.17 23.91
N GLU A 656 -16.98 3.54 24.32
CA GLU A 656 -16.54 3.47 25.72
C GLU A 656 -17.36 4.38 26.65
N ALA A 657 -17.77 5.56 26.16
CA ALA A 657 -18.62 6.47 26.92
C ALA A 657 -20.05 5.95 27.08
N ASP A 658 -20.60 5.25 26.08
CA ASP A 658 -21.93 4.64 26.10
C ASP A 658 -21.99 3.42 27.03
N ASP A 659 -20.95 2.58 27.00
CA ASP A 659 -20.78 1.43 27.89
C ASP A 659 -20.55 1.81 29.37
N GLY A 660 -20.40 3.11 29.67
CA GLY A 660 -20.13 3.61 31.03
C GLY A 660 -18.72 3.33 31.55
N THR A 661 -17.83 2.79 30.70
CA THR A 661 -16.42 2.48 31.04
C THR A 661 -15.52 3.72 30.96
N GLY A 662 -15.91 4.74 30.20
CA GLY A 662 -15.15 5.98 29.96
C GLY A 662 -15.02 6.95 31.15
N GLY A 663 -15.32 6.53 32.38
CA GLY A 663 -15.43 7.41 33.55
C GLY A 663 -14.78 6.95 34.86
N SER A 664 -14.03 5.84 34.89
CA SER A 664 -13.31 5.44 36.11
C SER A 664 -11.80 5.59 35.90
N THR A 665 -11.23 6.59 36.57
CA THR A 665 -9.87 6.45 37.09
C THR A 665 -9.74 5.07 37.74
N THR A 666 -8.63 4.41 37.44
CA THR A 666 -8.10 3.21 38.11
C THR A 666 -8.69 3.00 39.51
N LYS A 667 -9.56 2.01 39.67
CA LYS A 667 -9.61 1.26 40.93
C LYS A 667 -8.59 0.13 40.80
N ALA A 668 -7.40 0.38 41.33
CA ALA A 668 -6.46 -0.67 41.65
C ALA A 668 -7.00 -1.44 42.86
N ALA A 669 -7.26 -2.74 42.65
CA ALA A 669 -6.97 -3.84 43.57
C ALA A 669 -7.15 -5.15 42.79
#